data_AF-A0A103Y5G9-F1
#
_entry.id   AF-A0A103Y5G9-F1
#
_cell.length_a   1.000
_cell.length_b   1.000
_cell.length_c   1.000
_cell.angle_alpha   90.00
_cell.angle_beta   90.00
_cell.angle_gamma   90.00
#
_symmetry.space_group_name_H-M   'P 1'
#
loop_
_entity.id
_entity.type
_entity.pdbx_description
1 polymer ?
#
loop_
_entity_poly.entity_id
_entity_poly.type
_entity_poly.pdbx_seq_one_letter_code
_entity_poly.pdbx_strand_id
1 'polypeptide(L)'
;MLKKMVVIRWLMVALLVVFRIQEVRSGASDHKYKPNDEVPIYANKVGPFHNPSETYRFFDLPFCLPAHLKEKPEALGEVLNGDRLVSAPYKLYFMVEKDSEIVCKKKLSKGEVSKFRSAVAKDYYFQMYYDDLPFWGFLGKVEKDKTDPSEEKYYLFKHLHFEIHYNKDRVIEINAKADPNAVVDLTEDKEVEVEFMYTVRWKETDIPFENRMEKYSQSSSQPHHLEIHWFSIINSCVTVLLLTGFLATILMRVLKNDFVKYAHDEEAADDQEETGWKYIHGDVFRYPKYKSLFAAALGSGTQLFSLALFIFALALVGVFYPYNRGALFTALVVIYALTSGIAGYTAASFYHQLEGTNWAPVRTTKYPREIPPLPWYRKTIPQMAMAGFLPFSAIYIELYYIFASVWGHRIYTIYSILFIVFIILLIVTAFITVALTYFQLAAEDHEWWWRSFLCGGSTGVFIYGYCLYYYYERSDMSGFMQTSFFFGYMACICYGFFLMLGTVGFRAALFFVRHIYRSIKSHLSVTTLAASRMWTTMVVIRWLVVALLVAFSIEEVRSDASDHKYKPGDEVPIYANKVGPFHNPSETYRFFDLPFCLPAHLKEKPEALGEVLNGDRLVSAPYKLDFMVEKDSEIVCRKTLTKEEVSKFRSAVTKDYYFQMYYDDLPFWGFLGKVEKDKTDPSEEKYYLFKHLHFEILYNKDRVIEINAKADPNAVVDLTEDKEVEVEFMYTVRWKETSIPFESRMEKYSQSSSQPHHLEIHWFSIINSCVTVLLLTGFLATILMRVLKNDFVKYAHDEEAADDQEETGWKYIHGDVFRYPKYKSLFAAALGSGTQLFALALFIFILALVGVFYPYNRGALFTALVVIYALTSGIAGYTAASFYHQLEGSNWAPVRTTKYPREIPSLPWYRKTIPQMAMAGFLPFSAIYIELYYIFASVWGHRIYTIYSILFIVFIILLIVTAFITVALTYFQLAAEDHEWWWRSFLCGGSTGVFIYGYCLYYYYERSDMSGFMQTSFFFGYMACICYGFFLMLGTEGRPTNVKAKR
;
A
#
# COMPACT_ATOMS: atom_id res chain seq x y z
N MET A 1 16.14 30.29 -25.69
CA MET A 1 16.74 28.94 -25.63
C MET A 1 17.63 28.73 -24.40
N LEU A 2 18.39 29.73 -23.93
CA LEU A 2 19.23 29.58 -22.73
C LEU A 2 18.49 29.19 -21.42
N LYS A 3 17.23 29.57 -21.21
CA LYS A 3 16.45 29.16 -20.02
C LYS A 3 15.99 27.69 -20.01
N LYS A 4 15.93 27.02 -21.17
CA LYS A 4 15.64 25.57 -21.25
C LYS A 4 16.88 24.72 -20.93
N MET A 5 18.08 25.23 -21.21
CA MET A 5 19.34 24.56 -20.84
C MET A 5 19.63 24.60 -19.34
N VAL A 6 19.21 25.63 -18.60
CA VAL A 6 19.45 25.70 -17.14
C VAL A 6 18.60 24.67 -16.38
N VAL A 7 17.37 24.41 -16.83
CA VAL A 7 16.52 23.35 -16.26
C VAL A 7 17.05 21.97 -16.62
N ILE A 8 17.54 21.74 -17.85
CA ILE A 8 18.20 20.49 -18.24
C ILE A 8 19.54 20.29 -17.51
N ARG A 9 20.26 21.38 -17.20
CA ARG A 9 21.53 21.33 -16.45
C ARG A 9 21.30 21.09 -14.96
N TRP A 10 20.22 21.60 -14.36
CA TRP A 10 19.81 21.24 -13.00
C TRP A 10 19.09 19.90 -12.93
N LEU A 11 18.41 19.45 -13.99
CA LEU A 11 17.90 18.08 -14.09
C LEU A 11 19.04 17.09 -14.26
N MET A 12 20.06 17.41 -15.07
CA MET A 12 21.28 16.61 -15.19
C MET A 12 22.14 16.68 -13.94
N VAL A 13 22.18 17.81 -13.21
CA VAL A 13 22.87 17.89 -11.91
C VAL A 13 22.05 17.19 -10.83
N ALA A 14 20.72 17.17 -10.87
CA ALA A 14 19.90 16.35 -9.97
C ALA A 14 20.01 14.86 -10.33
N LEU A 15 20.08 14.49 -11.61
CA LEU A 15 20.41 13.14 -12.08
C LEU A 15 21.85 12.75 -11.71
N LEU A 16 22.83 13.65 -11.81
CA LEU A 16 24.23 13.40 -11.47
C LEU A 16 24.50 13.41 -9.95
N VAL A 17 23.72 14.16 -9.17
CA VAL A 17 23.76 14.13 -7.69
C VAL A 17 23.06 12.88 -7.16
N VAL A 18 22.12 12.30 -7.91
CA VAL A 18 21.63 10.92 -7.70
C VAL A 18 22.62 9.86 -8.20
N PHE A 19 23.59 10.21 -9.06
CA PHE A 19 24.65 9.30 -9.54
C PHE A 19 25.99 9.41 -8.80
N ARG A 20 26.05 10.11 -7.66
CA ARG A 20 27.12 9.94 -6.65
C ARG A 20 26.63 9.07 -5.49
N ILE A 21 25.77 8.12 -5.81
CA ILE A 21 25.57 6.91 -5.03
C ILE A 21 26.87 6.11 -5.18
N GLN A 22 27.73 6.24 -4.15
CA GLN A 22 28.58 5.14 -3.68
C GLN A 22 27.88 3.83 -4.01
N GLU A 23 28.52 2.92 -4.75
CA GLU A 23 28.02 1.58 -5.06
C GLU A 23 26.97 1.15 -4.03
N VAL A 24 25.68 1.30 -4.36
CA VAL A 24 24.63 0.64 -3.58
C VAL A 24 24.76 -0.81 -4.00
N ARG A 25 25.77 -1.44 -3.41
CA ARG A 25 25.90 -2.88 -3.34
C ARG A 25 24.58 -3.32 -2.76
N SER A 26 23.78 -4.00 -3.57
CA SER A 26 22.64 -4.75 -3.09
C SER A 26 23.14 -5.51 -1.86
N GLY A 27 22.51 -5.29 -0.70
CA GLY A 27 22.88 -5.94 0.54
C GLY A 27 22.64 -7.45 0.44
N ALA A 28 23.48 -8.16 -0.31
CA ALA A 28 23.91 -9.47 0.09
C ALA A 28 24.68 -9.21 1.38
N SER A 29 24.13 -9.68 2.48
CA SER A 29 24.82 -9.69 3.75
C SER A 29 26.21 -10.30 3.51
N ASP A 30 27.26 -9.52 3.79
CA ASP A 30 28.65 -9.88 3.50
C ASP A 30 29.10 -11.00 4.44
N HIS A 31 28.61 -12.22 4.22
CA HIS A 31 28.83 -13.36 5.07
C HIS A 31 30.29 -13.81 4.93
N LYS A 32 31.01 -13.79 6.04
CA LYS A 32 32.38 -14.27 6.17
C LYS A 32 32.41 -15.38 7.19
N TYR A 33 33.03 -16.49 6.83
CA TYR A 33 33.06 -17.71 7.64
C TYR A 33 34.48 -18.01 8.07
N LYS A 34 34.64 -18.43 9.32
CA LYS A 34 35.86 -19.06 9.81
C LYS A 34 35.81 -20.56 9.52
N PRO A 35 36.97 -21.23 9.38
CA PRO A 35 37.00 -22.68 9.29
C PRO A 35 36.21 -23.31 10.44
N ASN A 36 35.37 -24.30 10.11
CA ASN A 36 34.49 -25.01 11.04
C ASN A 36 33.25 -24.23 11.55
N ASP A 37 32.96 -23.03 11.03
CA ASP A 37 31.68 -22.37 11.29
C ASP A 37 30.51 -23.15 10.65
N GLU A 38 29.40 -23.31 11.36
CA GLU A 38 28.19 -23.94 10.84
C GLU A 38 27.46 -22.98 9.90
N VAL A 39 27.21 -23.42 8.67
CA VAL A 39 26.44 -22.65 7.68
C VAL A 39 25.11 -23.38 7.45
N PRO A 40 23.97 -22.81 7.87
CA PRO A 40 22.68 -23.49 7.80
C PRO A 40 22.18 -23.58 6.34
N ILE A 41 21.54 -24.71 6.01
CA ILE A 41 20.70 -24.85 4.81
C ILE A 41 19.26 -24.52 5.17
N TYR A 42 18.58 -23.76 4.32
CA TYR A 42 17.16 -23.47 4.43
C TYR A 42 16.39 -24.15 3.30
N ALA A 43 15.42 -24.99 3.64
CA ALA A 43 14.47 -25.55 2.70
C ALA A 43 13.32 -24.56 2.45
N ASN A 44 12.90 -24.44 1.19
CA ASN A 44 11.81 -23.54 0.79
C ASN A 44 10.58 -24.35 0.36
N LYS A 45 10.63 -24.94 -0.84
CA LYS A 45 9.46 -25.51 -1.49
C LYS A 45 9.74 -26.74 -2.35
N VAL A 46 8.68 -27.49 -2.63
CA VAL A 46 8.64 -28.62 -3.56
C VAL A 46 7.45 -28.47 -4.49
N GLY A 47 7.58 -28.90 -5.73
CA GLY A 47 6.47 -28.84 -6.68
C GLY A 47 6.80 -29.58 -7.98
N PRO A 48 5.77 -29.89 -8.80
CA PRO A 48 5.96 -30.48 -10.11
C PRO A 48 6.79 -29.57 -11.02
N PHE A 49 7.80 -30.13 -11.68
CA PHE A 49 8.65 -29.37 -12.62
C PHE A 49 7.88 -28.86 -13.85
N HIS A 50 6.80 -29.52 -14.25
CA HIS A 50 5.97 -29.08 -15.36
C HIS A 50 4.90 -28.05 -14.97
N ASN A 51 4.71 -27.79 -13.66
CA ASN A 51 3.76 -26.81 -13.15
C ASN A 51 4.37 -25.95 -12.01
N PRO A 52 5.23 -24.97 -12.34
CA PRO A 52 5.93 -24.11 -11.36
C PRO A 52 5.02 -23.32 -10.41
N SER A 53 3.76 -23.09 -10.79
CA SER A 53 2.81 -22.32 -9.99
C SER A 53 2.23 -23.12 -8.81
N GLU A 54 2.30 -24.45 -8.87
CA GLU A 54 1.88 -25.35 -7.81
C GLU A 54 3.10 -25.66 -6.92
N THR A 55 3.22 -24.97 -5.78
CA THR A 55 4.32 -25.21 -4.85
C THR A 55 3.82 -25.48 -3.44
N TYR A 56 4.36 -26.52 -2.84
CA TYR A 56 4.12 -26.95 -1.46
C TYR A 56 5.35 -26.68 -0.61
N ARG A 57 5.21 -26.67 0.72
CA ARG A 57 6.37 -26.56 1.60
C ARG A 57 7.23 -27.81 1.47
N PHE A 58 8.54 -27.67 1.58
CA PHE A 58 9.44 -28.82 1.44
C PHE A 58 9.07 -30.00 2.37
N PHE A 59 8.67 -29.70 3.61
CA PHE A 59 8.28 -30.71 4.61
C PHE A 59 6.81 -31.16 4.54
N ASP A 60 6.02 -30.71 3.55
CA ASP A 60 4.69 -31.30 3.28
C ASP A 60 4.82 -32.72 2.69
N LEU A 61 5.97 -33.00 2.04
CA LEU A 61 6.40 -34.35 1.71
C LEU A 61 7.07 -35.02 2.92
N PRO A 62 6.96 -36.34 3.07
CA PRO A 62 7.40 -37.04 4.28
C PRO A 62 8.92 -37.24 4.35
N PHE A 63 9.69 -36.17 4.28
CA PHE A 63 11.14 -36.13 4.54
C PHE A 63 11.48 -36.15 6.04
N CYS A 64 12.79 -36.14 6.35
CA CYS A 64 13.32 -35.98 7.70
C CYS A 64 13.04 -34.57 8.23
N LEU A 65 12.28 -34.43 9.32
CA LEU A 65 12.16 -33.14 10.01
C LEU A 65 13.33 -32.94 10.99
N PRO A 66 13.92 -31.74 11.07
CA PRO A 66 14.91 -31.41 12.10
C PRO A 66 14.26 -31.36 13.49
N ALA A 67 15.06 -31.59 14.55
CA ALA A 67 14.58 -31.53 15.93
C ALA A 67 14.01 -30.14 16.31
N HIS A 68 14.57 -29.07 15.76
CA HIS A 68 14.08 -27.70 15.90
C HIS A 68 13.97 -27.03 14.52
N LEU A 69 12.75 -26.67 14.12
CA LEU A 69 12.50 -25.81 12.97
C LEU A 69 12.88 -24.37 13.34
N LYS A 70 13.94 -23.86 12.72
CA LYS A 70 14.30 -22.43 12.79
C LYS A 70 13.93 -21.79 11.46
N GLU A 71 12.99 -20.85 11.48
CA GLU A 71 12.61 -20.08 10.29
C GLU A 71 13.63 -18.95 10.07
N LYS A 72 13.94 -18.66 8.80
CA LYS A 72 14.79 -17.52 8.45
C LYS A 72 13.95 -16.24 8.52
N PRO A 73 14.46 -15.12 9.07
CA PRO A 73 13.77 -13.84 8.95
C PRO A 73 13.76 -13.38 7.47
N GLU A 74 12.57 -13.08 6.95
CA GLU A 74 12.33 -12.79 5.54
C GLU A 74 12.16 -11.28 5.26
N ALA A 75 12.61 -10.84 4.08
CA ALA A 75 12.36 -9.49 3.59
C ALA A 75 10.94 -9.34 3.02
N LEU A 76 10.38 -8.12 2.99
CA LEU A 76 9.03 -7.84 2.49
C LEU A 76 8.73 -8.50 1.13
N GLY A 77 9.70 -8.50 0.22
CA GLY A 77 9.50 -9.10 -1.10
C GLY A 77 9.67 -10.62 -1.15
N GLU A 78 10.36 -11.24 -0.18
CA GLU A 78 10.39 -12.70 0.00
C GLU A 78 9.02 -13.20 0.50
N VAL A 79 8.43 -12.45 1.45
CA VAL A 79 7.06 -12.68 1.94
C VAL A 79 6.03 -12.56 0.81
N LEU A 80 6.15 -11.53 -0.04
CA LEU A 80 5.25 -11.33 -1.19
C LEU A 80 5.37 -12.44 -2.25
N ASN A 81 6.54 -13.07 -2.39
CA ASN A 81 6.73 -14.25 -3.25
C ASN A 81 6.21 -15.54 -2.63
N GLY A 82 5.81 -15.52 -1.35
CA GLY A 82 5.42 -16.70 -0.62
C GLY A 82 6.58 -17.66 -0.35
N ASP A 83 7.82 -17.18 -0.35
CA ASP A 83 8.95 -17.96 0.16
C ASP A 83 8.72 -18.20 1.66
N ARG A 84 9.00 -19.42 2.14
CA ARG A 84 8.88 -19.81 3.56
C ARG A 84 10.09 -20.64 3.95
N LEU A 85 11.15 -19.96 4.38
CA LEU A 85 12.48 -20.56 4.55
C LEU A 85 12.63 -21.19 5.94
N VAL A 86 12.75 -22.52 5.97
CA VAL A 86 12.87 -23.32 7.19
C VAL A 86 14.19 -24.07 7.23
N SER A 87 14.88 -24.11 8.37
CA SER A 87 16.15 -24.82 8.51
C SER A 87 16.02 -26.30 8.14
N ALA A 88 16.97 -26.81 7.35
CA ALA A 88 17.04 -28.21 6.93
C ALA A 88 18.01 -29.01 7.82
N PRO A 89 17.80 -30.33 8.02
CA PRO A 89 18.59 -31.15 8.94
C PRO A 89 20.04 -31.47 8.49
N TYR A 90 20.53 -30.84 7.42
CA TYR A 90 21.89 -31.04 6.90
C TYR A 90 22.88 -30.14 7.66
N LYS A 91 23.85 -30.73 8.36
CA LYS A 91 24.86 -30.00 9.13
C LYS A 91 26.14 -29.83 8.33
N LEU A 92 26.29 -28.68 7.69
CA LEU A 92 27.49 -28.33 6.92
C LEU A 92 28.36 -27.34 7.69
N TYR A 93 29.62 -27.70 7.85
CA TYR A 93 30.64 -26.86 8.48
C TYR A 93 31.59 -26.36 7.40
N PHE A 94 31.95 -25.07 7.46
CA PHE A 94 32.80 -24.41 6.48
C PHE A 94 34.18 -25.10 6.42
N MET A 95 34.58 -25.52 5.21
CA MET A 95 35.83 -26.28 4.93
C MET A 95 35.95 -27.67 5.59
N VAL A 96 34.83 -28.30 5.96
CA VAL A 96 34.83 -29.68 6.49
C VAL A 96 34.18 -30.63 5.49
N GLU A 97 34.97 -31.58 4.97
CA GLU A 97 34.46 -32.66 4.11
C GLU A 97 33.78 -33.75 4.93
N LYS A 98 32.73 -34.34 4.35
CA LYS A 98 31.97 -35.44 4.98
C LYS A 98 31.71 -36.53 3.95
N ASP A 99 32.23 -37.72 4.20
CA ASP A 99 32.01 -38.89 3.37
C ASP A 99 30.80 -39.68 3.89
N SER A 100 29.63 -39.42 3.29
CA SER A 100 28.38 -40.18 3.50
C SER A 100 27.88 -40.19 4.94
N GLU A 101 27.27 -39.09 5.37
CA GLU A 101 26.66 -38.95 6.68
C GLU A 101 25.14 -39.19 6.62
N ILE A 102 24.61 -39.90 7.62
CA ILE A 102 23.18 -40.22 7.71
C ILE A 102 22.44 -39.02 8.30
N VAL A 103 21.43 -38.52 7.57
CA VAL A 103 20.53 -37.46 8.04
C VAL A 103 19.52 -38.05 9.01
N CYS A 104 18.75 -39.05 8.55
CA CYS A 104 17.80 -39.79 9.36
C CYS A 104 17.42 -41.13 8.72
N LYS A 105 16.90 -42.05 9.55
CA LYS A 105 16.24 -43.28 9.12
C LYS A 105 14.73 -43.11 9.29
N LYS A 106 13.97 -43.35 8.22
CA LYS A 106 12.52 -43.17 8.22
C LYS A 106 11.82 -44.38 7.60
N LYS A 107 10.81 -44.89 8.30
CA LYS A 107 9.92 -45.94 7.79
C LYS A 107 8.69 -45.30 7.16
N LEU A 108 8.50 -45.46 5.86
CA LEU A 108 7.40 -44.86 5.10
C LEU A 108 6.16 -45.76 5.14
N SER A 109 5.02 -45.20 5.53
CA SER A 109 3.71 -45.86 5.47
C SER A 109 3.17 -45.92 4.03
N LYS A 110 2.16 -46.78 3.78
CA LYS A 110 1.53 -46.91 2.44
C LYS A 110 1.02 -45.57 1.88
N GLY A 111 0.43 -44.73 2.73
CA GLY A 111 -0.04 -43.41 2.33
C GLY A 111 1.10 -42.44 1.96
N GLU A 112 2.23 -42.52 2.67
CA GLU A 112 3.42 -41.71 2.38
C GLU A 112 4.15 -42.17 1.13
N VAL A 113 4.23 -43.49 0.90
CA VAL A 113 4.76 -44.07 -0.35
C VAL A 113 3.92 -43.63 -1.54
N SER A 114 2.59 -43.65 -1.42
CA SER A 114 1.69 -43.15 -2.48
C SER A 114 1.91 -41.65 -2.77
N LYS A 115 2.11 -40.83 -1.73
CA LYS A 115 2.46 -39.40 -1.89
C LYS A 115 3.78 -39.22 -2.65
N PHE A 116 4.84 -39.93 -2.26
CA PHE A 116 6.12 -39.86 -2.97
C PHE A 116 6.02 -40.41 -4.40
N ARG A 117 5.28 -41.51 -4.63
CA ARG A 117 5.07 -42.06 -5.98
C ARG A 117 4.39 -41.02 -6.88
N SER A 118 3.32 -40.38 -6.39
CA SER A 118 2.62 -39.31 -7.11
C SER A 118 3.53 -38.12 -7.41
N ALA A 119 4.38 -37.73 -6.46
CA ALA A 119 5.36 -36.66 -6.65
C ALA A 119 6.44 -37.03 -7.68
N VAL A 120 6.97 -38.26 -7.66
CA VAL A 120 7.94 -38.75 -8.63
C VAL A 120 7.31 -38.88 -10.03
N ALA A 121 6.07 -39.35 -10.12
CA ALA A 121 5.33 -39.46 -11.38
C ALA A 121 5.13 -38.11 -12.09
N LYS A 122 5.12 -37.01 -11.34
CA LYS A 122 4.96 -35.64 -11.83
C LYS A 122 6.28 -34.86 -11.88
N ASP A 123 7.42 -35.55 -11.77
CA ASP A 123 8.77 -34.96 -11.76
C ASP A 123 8.91 -33.81 -10.76
N TYR A 124 8.55 -34.05 -9.50
CA TYR A 124 8.68 -33.02 -8.49
C TYR A 124 10.17 -32.65 -8.27
N TYR A 125 10.42 -31.35 -8.22
CA TYR A 125 11.69 -30.79 -7.82
C TYR A 125 11.59 -30.18 -6.42
N PHE A 126 12.73 -30.10 -5.73
CA PHE A 126 12.86 -29.36 -4.48
C PHE A 126 13.73 -28.12 -4.69
N GLN A 127 13.48 -27.10 -3.87
CA GLN A 127 14.29 -25.89 -3.80
C GLN A 127 14.77 -25.65 -2.37
N MET A 128 16.08 -25.45 -2.21
CA MET A 128 16.72 -25.08 -0.94
C MET A 128 17.75 -23.97 -1.15
N TYR A 129 18.26 -23.41 -0.06
CA TYR A 129 19.21 -22.31 -0.02
C TYR A 129 20.36 -22.61 0.92
N TYR A 130 21.57 -22.22 0.52
CA TYR A 130 22.79 -22.26 1.33
C TYR A 130 23.54 -20.95 1.14
N ASP A 131 23.79 -20.20 2.21
CA ASP A 131 24.39 -18.86 2.13
C ASP A 131 23.70 -17.92 1.10
N ASP A 132 22.36 -17.91 1.11
CA ASP A 132 21.49 -17.21 0.15
C ASP A 132 21.61 -17.68 -1.32
N LEU A 133 22.37 -18.73 -1.59
CA LEU A 133 22.49 -19.37 -2.90
C LEU A 133 21.39 -20.44 -3.07
N PRO A 134 20.49 -20.31 -4.05
CA PRO A 134 19.50 -21.35 -4.32
C PRO A 134 20.15 -22.56 -5.00
N PHE A 135 19.65 -23.75 -4.71
CA PHE A 135 19.90 -24.95 -5.49
C PHE A 135 18.64 -25.79 -5.61
N TRP A 136 18.60 -26.62 -6.65
CA TRP A 136 17.46 -27.46 -6.98
C TRP A 136 17.90 -28.90 -7.23
N GLY A 137 17.00 -29.84 -7.00
CA GLY A 137 17.19 -31.24 -7.36
C GLY A 137 15.84 -31.92 -7.56
N PHE A 138 15.86 -33.06 -8.23
CA PHE A 138 14.67 -33.90 -8.40
C PHE A 138 14.52 -34.87 -7.23
N LEU A 139 13.28 -35.21 -6.90
CA LEU A 139 12.97 -36.18 -5.85
C LEU A 139 13.30 -37.62 -6.25
N GLY A 140 13.13 -37.97 -7.52
CA GLY A 140 13.25 -39.34 -7.99
C GLY A 140 13.40 -39.43 -9.51
N LYS A 141 13.35 -40.65 -10.03
CA LYS A 141 13.35 -40.96 -11.46
C LYS A 141 12.27 -42.00 -11.77
N VAL A 142 11.68 -41.89 -12.94
CA VAL A 142 10.80 -42.92 -13.51
C VAL A 142 11.59 -43.69 -14.56
N GLU A 143 11.59 -45.02 -14.44
CA GLU A 143 12.23 -45.91 -15.40
C GLU A 143 11.17 -46.78 -16.08
N LYS A 144 11.09 -46.72 -17.41
CA LYS A 144 10.20 -47.57 -18.20
C LYS A 144 10.88 -48.91 -18.41
N ASP A 145 10.17 -50.00 -18.15
CA ASP A 145 10.74 -51.32 -18.36
C ASP A 145 11.01 -51.55 -19.87
N LYS A 146 12.15 -52.17 -20.19
CA LYS A 146 12.58 -52.38 -21.59
C LYS A 146 11.76 -53.45 -22.29
N THR A 147 11.08 -54.31 -21.53
CA THR A 147 10.28 -55.43 -22.04
C THR A 147 8.79 -55.13 -22.15
N ASP A 148 8.25 -54.23 -21.33
CA ASP A 148 6.86 -53.77 -21.39
C ASP A 148 6.80 -52.24 -21.18
N PRO A 149 6.58 -51.44 -22.25
CA PRO A 149 6.52 -49.98 -22.16
C PRO A 149 5.37 -49.43 -21.31
N SER A 150 4.42 -50.28 -20.89
CA SER A 150 3.27 -49.91 -20.08
C SER A 150 3.52 -49.99 -18.57
N GLU A 151 4.57 -50.68 -18.13
CA GLU A 151 4.99 -50.71 -16.71
C GLU A 151 6.06 -49.66 -16.42
N GLU A 152 5.69 -48.67 -15.61
CA GLU A 152 6.58 -47.61 -15.14
C GLU A 152 7.02 -47.91 -13.70
N LYS A 153 8.34 -47.95 -13.47
CA LYS A 153 8.93 -48.10 -12.13
C LYS A 153 9.30 -46.74 -11.55
N TYR A 154 8.97 -46.54 -10.28
CA TYR A 154 9.14 -45.26 -9.59
C TYR A 154 10.24 -45.36 -8.55
N TYR A 155 11.31 -44.58 -8.71
CA TYR A 155 12.47 -44.62 -7.82
C TYR A 155 12.65 -43.29 -7.08
N LEU A 156 12.82 -43.33 -5.76
CA LEU A 156 13.14 -42.18 -4.91
C LEU A 156 14.65 -42.08 -4.65
N PHE A 157 15.22 -40.89 -4.77
CA PHE A 157 16.62 -40.66 -4.39
C PHE A 157 16.77 -40.53 -2.88
N LYS A 158 17.74 -41.27 -2.30
CA LYS A 158 18.02 -41.22 -0.85
C LYS A 158 19.34 -40.56 -0.48
N HIS A 159 20.23 -40.29 -1.45
CA HIS A 159 21.56 -39.73 -1.20
C HIS A 159 21.80 -38.44 -2.00
N LEU A 160 22.10 -37.34 -1.30
CA LEU A 160 22.49 -36.05 -1.91
C LEU A 160 23.99 -35.76 -1.77
N HIS A 161 24.64 -35.43 -2.88
CA HIS A 161 26.02 -34.97 -2.94
C HIS A 161 26.06 -33.45 -3.06
N PHE A 162 26.60 -32.78 -2.04
CA PHE A 162 26.89 -31.35 -2.03
C PHE A 162 28.34 -31.10 -2.44
N GLU A 163 28.52 -30.33 -3.50
CA GLU A 163 29.80 -29.82 -3.96
C GLU A 163 29.80 -28.29 -3.77
N ILE A 164 30.61 -27.81 -2.84
CA ILE A 164 30.63 -26.40 -2.41
C ILE A 164 31.95 -25.76 -2.82
N HIS A 165 31.83 -24.64 -3.51
CA HIS A 165 32.93 -23.87 -4.06
C HIS A 165 33.13 -22.62 -3.21
N TYR A 166 34.37 -22.39 -2.77
CA TYR A 166 34.71 -21.28 -1.89
C TYR A 166 35.87 -20.45 -2.45
N ASN A 167 35.97 -19.21 -2.00
CA ASN A 167 37.11 -18.34 -2.24
C ASN A 167 37.44 -17.62 -0.93
N LYS A 168 38.62 -17.91 -0.36
CA LYS A 168 39.06 -17.43 0.96
C LYS A 168 38.04 -17.75 2.07
N ASP A 169 37.44 -16.73 2.67
CA ASP A 169 36.51 -16.78 3.81
C ASP A 169 35.03 -16.80 3.39
N ARG A 170 34.74 -17.08 2.11
CA ARG A 170 33.38 -16.91 1.55
C ARG A 170 32.95 -18.09 0.68
N VAL A 171 31.66 -18.39 0.75
CA VAL A 171 31.01 -19.33 -0.16
C VAL A 171 30.65 -18.62 -1.46
N ILE A 172 31.02 -19.25 -2.57
CA ILE A 172 30.81 -18.73 -3.92
C ILE A 172 29.69 -19.50 -4.61
N GLU A 173 29.75 -20.82 -4.57
CA GLU A 173 28.83 -21.67 -5.32
C GLU A 173 28.49 -22.94 -4.54
N ILE A 174 27.26 -23.42 -4.71
CA ILE A 174 26.83 -24.74 -4.26
C ILE A 174 26.24 -25.51 -5.44
N ASN A 175 26.51 -26.81 -5.48
CA ASN A 175 25.89 -27.76 -6.40
C ASN A 175 25.41 -28.97 -5.61
N ALA A 176 24.15 -29.37 -5.79
CA ALA A 176 23.58 -30.54 -5.16
C ALA A 176 23.16 -31.55 -6.24
N LYS A 177 23.66 -32.77 -6.16
CA LYS A 177 23.32 -33.87 -7.09
C LYS A 177 22.81 -35.06 -6.32
N ALA A 178 21.70 -35.64 -6.76
CA ALA A 178 21.27 -36.94 -6.24
C ALA A 178 22.13 -38.06 -6.83
N ASP A 179 22.50 -39.06 -6.02
CA ASP A 179 23.19 -40.25 -6.52
C ASP A 179 22.20 -41.11 -7.34
N PRO A 180 22.44 -41.33 -8.64
CA PRO A 180 21.56 -42.13 -9.49
C PRO A 180 21.49 -43.62 -9.09
N ASN A 181 22.48 -44.11 -8.33
CA ASN A 181 22.58 -45.50 -7.89
C ASN A 181 21.97 -45.72 -6.51
N ALA A 182 21.93 -44.69 -5.66
CA ALA A 182 21.31 -44.76 -4.34
C ALA A 182 19.81 -44.41 -4.42
N VAL A 183 19.02 -45.39 -4.87
CA VAL A 183 17.56 -45.27 -5.04
C VAL A 183 16.77 -46.24 -4.17
N VAL A 184 15.49 -45.92 -3.95
CA VAL A 184 14.49 -46.77 -3.30
C VAL A 184 13.32 -46.98 -4.25
N ASP A 185 12.91 -48.23 -4.46
CA ASP A 185 11.76 -48.58 -5.30
C ASP A 185 10.45 -48.28 -4.56
N LEU A 186 9.59 -47.48 -5.19
CA LEU A 186 8.28 -47.08 -4.69
C LEU A 186 7.13 -47.67 -5.53
N THR A 187 7.39 -48.60 -6.44
CA THR A 187 6.39 -49.09 -7.42
C THR A 187 5.24 -49.85 -6.75
N GLU A 188 5.51 -50.56 -5.65
CA GLU A 188 4.49 -51.26 -4.87
C GLU A 188 4.07 -50.45 -3.62
N ASP A 189 2.78 -50.44 -3.27
CA ASP A 189 2.25 -49.77 -2.06
C ASP A 189 2.53 -50.57 -0.78
N LYS A 190 3.81 -50.86 -0.56
CA LYS A 190 4.32 -51.57 0.63
C LYS A 190 5.05 -50.58 1.54
N GLU A 191 5.19 -50.96 2.82
CA GLU A 191 6.02 -50.18 3.75
C GLU A 191 7.49 -50.33 3.37
N VAL A 192 8.20 -49.20 3.27
CA VAL A 192 9.62 -49.17 2.87
C VAL A 192 10.41 -48.37 3.88
N GLU A 193 11.57 -48.90 4.29
CA GLU A 193 12.50 -48.20 5.16
C GLU A 193 13.55 -47.46 4.32
N VAL A 194 13.68 -46.15 4.55
CA VAL A 194 14.56 -45.26 3.79
C VAL A 194 15.56 -44.60 4.73
N GLU A 195 16.84 -44.72 4.38
CA GLU A 195 17.95 -44.04 5.06
C GLU A 195 18.43 -42.89 4.18
N PHE A 196 18.12 -41.66 4.60
CA PHE A 196 18.53 -40.45 3.87
C PHE A 196 19.96 -40.08 4.25
N MET A 197 20.83 -39.88 3.24
CA MET A 197 22.26 -39.64 3.42
C MET A 197 22.74 -38.43 2.60
N TYR A 198 23.87 -37.85 3.02
CA TYR A 198 24.52 -36.78 2.27
C TYR A 198 26.04 -36.85 2.31
N THR A 199 26.68 -36.31 1.28
CA THR A 199 28.14 -36.18 1.17
C THR A 199 28.50 -34.73 0.89
N VAL A 200 29.59 -34.22 1.47
CA VAL A 200 30.04 -32.82 1.28
C VAL A 200 31.48 -32.81 0.77
N ARG A 201 31.72 -32.13 -0.35
CA ARG A 201 33.03 -31.88 -0.94
C ARG A 201 33.27 -30.38 -1.10
N TRP A 202 34.44 -29.91 -0.71
CA TRP A 202 34.82 -28.50 -0.83
C TRP A 202 35.84 -28.32 -1.96
N LYS A 203 35.67 -27.28 -2.78
CA LYS A 203 36.61 -26.92 -3.86
C LYS A 203 36.94 -25.44 -3.82
N GLU A 204 38.22 -25.12 -3.96
CA GLU A 204 38.66 -23.73 -4.05
C GLU A 204 38.43 -23.17 -5.46
N THR A 205 38.04 -21.89 -5.54
CA THR A 205 37.76 -21.18 -6.79
C THR A 205 38.36 -19.79 -6.82
N ASP A 206 38.76 -19.34 -8.01
CA ASP A 206 39.31 -18.00 -8.23
C ASP A 206 38.22 -16.91 -8.46
N ILE A 207 36.94 -17.30 -8.43
CA ILE A 207 35.82 -16.39 -8.73
C ILE A 207 35.63 -15.43 -7.55
N PRO A 208 35.63 -14.10 -7.76
CA PRO A 208 35.40 -13.14 -6.69
C PRO A 208 33.94 -13.19 -6.20
N PHE A 209 33.72 -12.90 -4.92
CA PHE A 209 32.38 -12.92 -4.30
C PHE A 209 31.34 -12.07 -5.06
N GLU A 210 31.76 -10.94 -5.63
CA GLU A 210 30.90 -10.05 -6.40
C GLU A 210 30.30 -10.74 -7.65
N ASN A 211 31.02 -11.70 -8.23
CA ASN A 211 30.60 -12.45 -9.42
C ASN A 211 29.97 -13.81 -9.07
N ARG A 212 29.73 -14.11 -7.79
CA ARG A 212 29.21 -15.43 -7.36
C ARG A 212 27.84 -15.78 -7.95
N MET A 213 27.04 -14.76 -8.30
CA MET A 213 25.73 -14.91 -8.92
C MET A 213 25.78 -15.19 -10.43
N GLU A 214 26.94 -15.08 -11.07
CA GLU A 214 27.08 -15.21 -12.52
C GLU A 214 26.81 -16.64 -13.01
N LYS A 215 27.13 -17.68 -12.22
CA LYS A 215 26.74 -19.06 -12.54
C LYS A 215 25.24 -19.20 -12.80
N TYR A 216 24.44 -18.57 -11.94
CA TYR A 216 22.99 -18.65 -12.01
C TYR A 216 22.42 -17.80 -13.15
N SER A 217 23.14 -16.77 -13.62
CA SER A 217 22.78 -16.07 -14.85
C SER A 217 23.15 -16.88 -16.11
N GLN A 218 24.29 -17.58 -16.09
CA GLN A 218 24.80 -18.37 -17.22
C GLN A 218 23.99 -19.64 -17.52
N SER A 219 23.39 -20.28 -16.52
CA SER A 219 22.50 -21.44 -16.73
C SER A 219 21.23 -21.09 -17.53
N SER A 220 20.86 -19.80 -17.57
CA SER A 220 19.78 -19.30 -18.44
C SER A 220 20.21 -19.03 -19.88
N SER A 221 21.52 -18.87 -20.12
CA SER A 221 22.11 -18.45 -21.39
C SER A 221 22.83 -19.60 -22.08
N GLN A 222 22.13 -20.70 -22.37
CA GLN A 222 22.66 -21.71 -23.29
C GLN A 222 22.97 -21.05 -24.65
N PRO A 223 24.16 -21.28 -25.25
CA PRO A 223 24.65 -20.52 -26.41
C PRO A 223 23.74 -20.60 -27.64
N HIS A 224 23.08 -21.75 -27.87
CA HIS A 224 22.13 -21.92 -28.97
C HIS A 224 20.88 -21.04 -28.85
N HIS A 225 20.45 -20.71 -27.63
CA HIS A 225 19.29 -19.84 -27.42
C HIS A 225 19.67 -18.36 -27.56
N LEU A 226 20.89 -17.97 -27.17
CA LEU A 226 21.40 -16.60 -27.30
C LEU A 226 21.47 -16.13 -28.77
N GLU A 227 21.88 -17.02 -29.68
CA GLU A 227 21.88 -16.75 -31.13
C GLU A 227 20.47 -16.49 -31.65
N ILE A 228 19.48 -17.26 -31.21
CA ILE A 228 18.07 -17.08 -31.59
C ILE A 228 17.51 -15.78 -31.00
N HIS A 229 17.87 -15.42 -29.75
CA HIS A 229 17.50 -14.15 -29.14
C HIS A 229 18.05 -12.96 -29.93
N TRP A 230 19.34 -12.94 -30.26
CA TRP A 230 19.92 -11.87 -31.07
C TRP A 230 19.37 -11.83 -32.50
N PHE A 231 19.12 -12.99 -33.10
CA PHE A 231 18.48 -13.08 -34.41
C PHE A 231 17.06 -12.47 -34.39
N SER A 232 16.28 -12.77 -33.34
CA SER A 232 14.95 -12.18 -33.12
C SER A 232 15.02 -10.66 -32.93
N ILE A 233 15.94 -10.18 -32.10
CA ILE A 233 16.13 -8.74 -31.83
C ILE A 233 16.52 -8.00 -33.11
N ILE A 234 17.48 -8.53 -33.88
CA ILE A 234 17.91 -7.93 -35.14
C ILE A 234 16.75 -7.90 -36.13
N ASN A 235 16.01 -9.01 -36.25
CA ASN A 235 14.87 -9.10 -37.16
C ASN A 235 13.74 -8.13 -36.76
N SER A 236 13.45 -8.01 -35.46
CA SER A 236 12.47 -7.05 -34.92
C SER A 236 12.91 -5.60 -35.15
N CYS A 237 14.15 -5.25 -34.81
CA CYS A 237 14.73 -3.93 -35.06
C CYS A 237 14.69 -3.54 -36.55
N VAL A 238 15.09 -4.45 -37.44
CA VAL A 238 15.08 -4.22 -38.90
C VAL A 238 13.65 -4.03 -39.40
N THR A 239 12.73 -4.90 -38.99
CA THR A 239 11.31 -4.80 -39.36
C THR A 239 10.72 -3.46 -38.92
N VAL A 240 11.05 -3.01 -37.71
CA VAL A 240 10.59 -1.75 -37.14
C VAL A 240 11.17 -0.55 -37.88
N LEU A 241 12.48 -0.54 -38.16
CA LEU A 241 13.12 0.55 -38.91
C LEU A 241 12.56 0.65 -40.34
N LEU A 242 12.29 -0.48 -40.99
CA LEU A 242 11.69 -0.50 -42.33
C LEU A 242 10.23 -0.02 -42.29
N LEU A 243 9.41 -0.52 -41.35
CA LEU A 243 8.01 -0.12 -41.22
C LEU A 243 7.87 1.36 -40.84
N THR A 244 8.63 1.83 -39.85
CA THR A 244 8.62 3.23 -39.42
C THR A 244 9.17 4.16 -40.50
N GLY A 245 10.26 3.77 -41.18
CA GLY A 245 10.80 4.52 -42.32
C GLY A 245 9.81 4.59 -43.50
N PHE A 246 9.12 3.49 -43.81
CA PHE A 246 8.09 3.46 -44.84
C PHE A 246 6.88 4.33 -44.46
N LEU A 247 6.35 4.20 -43.22
CA LEU A 247 5.25 5.05 -42.75
C LEU A 247 5.63 6.54 -42.74
N ALA A 248 6.82 6.87 -42.25
CA ALA A 248 7.31 8.24 -42.16
C ALA A 248 7.52 8.86 -43.54
N THR A 249 8.05 8.11 -44.51
CA THR A 249 8.20 8.59 -45.89
C THR A 249 6.86 8.82 -46.57
N ILE A 250 5.88 7.93 -46.37
CA ILE A 250 4.49 8.15 -46.84
C ILE A 250 3.91 9.41 -46.20
N LEU A 251 3.94 9.51 -44.87
CA LEU A 251 3.37 10.64 -44.14
C LEU A 251 4.02 11.97 -44.55
N MET A 252 5.35 12.02 -44.63
CA MET A 252 6.09 13.23 -45.03
C MET A 252 5.83 13.58 -46.50
N ARG A 253 5.71 12.60 -47.39
CA ARG A 253 5.37 12.85 -48.80
C ARG A 253 3.95 13.41 -48.93
N VAL A 254 2.99 12.84 -48.19
CA VAL A 254 1.60 13.30 -48.17
C VAL A 254 1.50 14.69 -47.55
N LEU A 255 2.10 14.93 -46.37
CA LEU A 255 2.15 16.26 -45.74
C LEU A 255 2.83 17.30 -46.61
N LYS A 256 3.97 16.98 -47.23
CA LYS A 256 4.68 17.90 -48.15
C LYS A 256 3.79 18.26 -49.33
N ASN A 257 3.11 17.29 -49.93
CA ASN A 257 2.16 17.55 -51.02
C ASN A 257 0.99 18.44 -50.54
N ASP A 258 0.44 18.17 -49.35
CA ASP A 258 -0.64 18.95 -48.75
C ASP A 258 -0.25 20.41 -48.44
N PHE A 259 0.98 20.63 -47.96
CA PHE A 259 1.53 21.95 -47.67
C PHE A 259 1.90 22.72 -48.93
N VAL A 260 2.48 22.06 -49.94
CA VAL A 260 2.78 22.69 -51.24
C VAL A 260 1.49 23.11 -51.93
N LYS A 261 0.45 22.27 -51.89
CA LYS A 261 -0.88 22.63 -52.39
C LYS A 261 -1.43 23.86 -51.64
N TYR A 262 -1.31 23.89 -50.30
CA TYR A 262 -1.76 25.02 -49.49
C TYR A 262 -1.01 26.33 -49.79
N ALA A 263 0.31 26.27 -49.94
CA ALA A 263 1.13 27.44 -50.26
C ALA A 263 0.82 28.02 -51.66
N HIS A 264 0.39 27.18 -52.61
CA HIS A 264 -0.07 27.62 -53.93
C HIS A 264 -1.52 28.14 -53.92
N ASP A 265 -2.39 27.62 -53.03
CA ASP A 265 -3.79 28.05 -52.93
C ASP A 265 -3.95 29.44 -52.26
N GLU A 266 -2.96 29.94 -51.49
CA GLU A 266 -2.96 31.33 -50.98
C GLU A 266 -2.83 32.40 -52.10
N GLU A 267 -2.26 32.04 -53.26
CA GLU A 267 -2.09 32.95 -54.39
C GLU A 267 -3.30 32.98 -55.34
N ALA A 268 -4.20 31.98 -55.25
CA ALA A 268 -5.43 31.89 -56.05
C ALA A 268 -6.66 32.15 -55.15
N ALA A 269 -6.97 33.43 -54.93
CA ALA A 269 -8.22 33.81 -54.29
C ALA A 269 -9.42 33.45 -55.19
N ASP A 270 -10.41 32.82 -54.57
CA ASP A 270 -11.75 32.42 -55.04
C ASP A 270 -11.91 31.03 -55.72
N ASP A 271 -12.79 30.24 -55.10
CA ASP A 271 -13.57 29.09 -55.62
C ASP A 271 -13.10 27.63 -55.45
N GLN A 272 -12.06 27.31 -54.65
CA GLN A 272 -11.86 25.90 -54.22
C GLN A 272 -12.37 25.64 -52.80
N GLU A 273 -13.34 24.72 -52.68
CA GLU A 273 -13.81 24.19 -51.40
C GLU A 273 -12.63 23.59 -50.62
N GLU A 274 -12.33 24.14 -49.44
CA GLU A 274 -11.34 23.58 -48.53
C GLU A 274 -11.73 22.13 -48.17
N THR A 275 -10.90 21.13 -48.50
CA THR A 275 -11.18 19.71 -48.20
C THR A 275 -10.33 19.17 -47.05
N GLY A 276 -10.86 18.21 -46.27
CA GLY A 276 -10.09 17.41 -45.31
C GLY A 276 -9.81 18.12 -43.97
N TRP A 277 -8.62 17.90 -43.39
CA TRP A 277 -8.28 18.45 -42.06
C TRP A 277 -8.31 19.99 -42.01
N LYS A 278 -8.12 20.63 -43.17
CA LYS A 278 -8.19 22.08 -43.37
C LYS A 278 -9.62 22.61 -43.11
N TYR A 279 -10.62 21.87 -43.57
CA TYR A 279 -12.04 22.21 -43.43
C TYR A 279 -12.56 22.09 -41.99
N ILE A 280 -11.89 21.29 -41.16
CA ILE A 280 -12.26 21.04 -39.77
C ILE A 280 -11.34 21.76 -38.76
N HIS A 281 -10.42 22.63 -39.20
CA HIS A 281 -9.41 23.27 -38.34
C HIS A 281 -10.01 24.00 -37.10
N GLY A 282 -11.22 24.54 -37.23
CA GLY A 282 -11.98 25.17 -36.14
C GLY A 282 -12.72 24.20 -35.20
N ASP A 283 -12.73 22.89 -35.51
CA ASP A 283 -13.42 21.84 -34.77
C ASP A 283 -12.48 20.77 -34.19
N VAL A 284 -11.22 20.67 -34.68
CA VAL A 284 -10.21 19.68 -34.23
C VAL A 284 -9.96 19.71 -32.71
N PHE A 285 -9.94 20.90 -32.10
CA PHE A 285 -9.63 21.05 -30.67
C PHE A 285 -10.87 21.10 -29.77
N ARG A 286 -12.02 20.59 -30.24
CA ARG A 286 -13.21 20.40 -29.40
C ARG A 286 -12.95 19.40 -28.29
N TYR A 287 -13.62 19.60 -27.15
CA TYR A 287 -13.49 18.71 -26.01
C TYR A 287 -14.04 17.30 -26.32
N PRO A 288 -13.37 16.22 -25.89
CA PRO A 288 -13.84 14.85 -26.10
C PRO A 288 -15.13 14.58 -25.33
N LYS A 289 -15.99 13.72 -25.89
CA LYS A 289 -17.14 13.12 -25.17
C LYS A 289 -16.61 12.43 -23.91
N TYR A 290 -17.20 12.68 -22.73
CA TYR A 290 -16.71 12.15 -21.44
C TYR A 290 -15.26 12.56 -21.07
N LYS A 291 -14.97 13.87 -21.09
CA LYS A 291 -13.67 14.46 -20.74
C LYS A 291 -13.05 14.00 -19.41
N SER A 292 -13.85 13.70 -18.39
CA SER A 292 -13.36 13.21 -17.09
C SER A 292 -12.77 11.81 -17.19
N LEU A 293 -13.48 10.91 -17.89
CA LEU A 293 -13.03 9.54 -18.13
C LEU A 293 -11.76 9.53 -19.00
N PHE A 294 -11.71 10.38 -20.02
CA PHE A 294 -10.54 10.51 -20.89
C PHE A 294 -9.32 11.03 -20.13
N ALA A 295 -9.49 12.05 -19.29
CA ALA A 295 -8.41 12.58 -18.45
C ALA A 295 -7.91 11.54 -17.42
N ALA A 296 -8.82 10.76 -16.81
CA ALA A 296 -8.45 9.67 -15.90
C ALA A 296 -7.68 8.56 -16.62
N ALA A 297 -8.15 8.12 -17.80
CA ALA A 297 -7.47 7.12 -18.62
C ALA A 297 -6.07 7.58 -19.06
N LEU A 298 -5.93 8.85 -19.44
CA LEU A 298 -4.62 9.45 -19.73
C LEU A 298 -3.71 9.50 -18.49
N GLY A 299 -4.26 9.84 -17.33
CA GLY A 299 -3.55 9.81 -16.06
C GLY A 299 -2.95 8.44 -15.77
N SER A 300 -3.81 7.42 -15.71
CA SER A 300 -3.43 6.04 -15.43
C SER A 300 -2.42 5.49 -16.44
N GLY A 301 -2.60 5.75 -17.74
CA GLY A 301 -1.63 5.32 -18.75
C GLY A 301 -0.25 5.98 -18.59
N THR A 302 -0.19 7.28 -18.26
CA THR A 302 1.09 7.96 -18.02
C THR A 302 1.81 7.50 -16.75
N GLN A 303 1.06 7.06 -15.73
CA GLN A 303 1.64 6.43 -14.54
C GLN A 303 2.25 5.07 -14.90
N LEU A 304 1.52 4.22 -15.61
CA LEU A 304 2.02 2.90 -16.02
C LEU A 304 3.24 3.02 -16.94
N PHE A 305 3.24 4.00 -17.85
CA PHE A 305 4.39 4.33 -18.68
C PHE A 305 5.61 4.73 -17.83
N SER A 306 5.41 5.64 -16.86
CA SER A 306 6.49 6.09 -15.98
C SER A 306 7.02 4.96 -15.10
N LEU A 307 6.14 4.13 -14.55
CA LEU A 307 6.47 2.94 -13.78
C LEU A 307 7.34 1.98 -14.60
N ALA A 308 6.91 1.63 -15.81
CA ALA A 308 7.66 0.75 -16.70
C ALA A 308 9.04 1.32 -17.03
N LEU A 309 9.11 2.62 -17.38
CA LEU A 309 10.37 3.31 -17.65
C LEU A 309 11.33 3.27 -16.46
N PHE A 310 10.85 3.57 -15.23
CA PHE A 310 11.69 3.54 -14.03
C PHE A 310 12.17 2.14 -13.68
N ILE A 311 11.30 1.13 -13.78
CA ILE A 311 11.68 -0.27 -13.53
C ILE A 311 12.77 -0.71 -14.52
N PHE A 312 12.58 -0.45 -15.81
CA PHE A 312 13.59 -0.80 -16.81
C PHE A 312 14.88 0.01 -16.64
N ALA A 313 14.82 1.30 -16.30
CA ALA A 313 16.01 2.10 -16.03
C ALA A 313 16.82 1.55 -14.85
N LEU A 314 16.17 1.17 -13.76
CA LEU A 314 16.82 0.53 -12.61
C LEU A 314 17.36 -0.86 -12.96
N ALA A 315 16.67 -1.60 -13.83
CA ALA A 315 17.15 -2.89 -14.32
C ALA A 315 18.40 -2.75 -15.21
N LEU A 316 18.49 -1.70 -16.06
CA LEU A 316 19.69 -1.40 -16.85
C LEU A 316 20.89 -1.00 -15.99
N VAL A 317 20.64 -0.31 -14.88
CA VAL A 317 21.68 0.06 -13.89
C VAL A 317 22.13 -1.18 -13.09
N GLY A 318 21.46 -2.33 -13.23
CA GLY A 318 21.81 -3.57 -12.54
C GLY A 318 21.35 -3.63 -11.09
N VAL A 319 20.40 -2.77 -10.69
CA VAL A 319 19.84 -2.75 -9.32
C VAL A 319 19.03 -4.02 -9.03
N PHE A 320 18.36 -4.57 -10.05
CA PHE A 320 17.57 -5.79 -9.94
C PHE A 320 18.39 -6.99 -10.45
N TYR A 321 18.95 -7.77 -9.52
CA TYR A 321 19.50 -9.08 -9.84
C TYR A 321 18.37 -10.10 -10.01
N PRO A 322 18.40 -11.00 -11.03
CA PRO A 322 17.34 -11.99 -11.29
C PRO A 322 17.03 -12.90 -10.09
N TYR A 323 17.97 -13.05 -9.16
CA TYR A 323 17.87 -13.95 -8.02
C TYR A 323 17.61 -13.24 -6.67
N ASN A 324 17.61 -11.91 -6.62
CA ASN A 324 17.25 -11.17 -5.40
C ASN A 324 15.72 -10.98 -5.35
N ARG A 325 15.04 -12.04 -4.89
CA ARG A 325 13.63 -12.34 -5.18
C ARG A 325 12.65 -11.26 -4.71
N GLY A 326 12.95 -10.56 -3.63
CA GLY A 326 12.05 -9.53 -3.11
C GLY A 326 12.23 -8.14 -3.71
N ALA A 327 13.36 -7.86 -4.36
CA ALA A 327 13.72 -6.50 -4.75
C ALA A 327 12.82 -5.95 -5.86
N LEU A 328 12.41 -6.79 -6.82
CA LEU A 328 11.55 -6.37 -7.92
C LEU A 328 10.12 -6.07 -7.45
N PHE A 329 9.52 -6.96 -6.64
CA PHE A 329 8.16 -6.75 -6.12
C PHE A 329 8.09 -5.57 -5.16
N THR A 330 9.08 -5.43 -4.27
CA THR A 330 9.16 -4.27 -3.38
C THR A 330 9.35 -2.98 -4.19
N ALA A 331 10.23 -2.96 -5.19
CA ALA A 331 10.38 -1.81 -6.06
C ALA A 331 9.12 -1.51 -6.89
N LEU A 332 8.40 -2.53 -7.37
CA LEU A 332 7.15 -2.33 -8.11
C LEU A 332 6.11 -1.63 -7.23
N VAL A 333 5.92 -2.07 -5.99
CA VAL A 333 5.00 -1.43 -5.04
C VAL A 333 5.44 0.00 -4.72
N VAL A 334 6.72 0.21 -4.43
CA VAL A 334 7.26 1.52 -4.08
C VAL A 334 7.18 2.50 -5.26
N ILE A 335 7.62 2.10 -6.45
CA ILE A 335 7.61 2.95 -7.65
C ILE A 335 6.17 3.20 -8.10
N TYR A 336 5.26 2.22 -7.99
CA TYR A 336 3.84 2.42 -8.29
C TYR A 336 3.24 3.50 -7.38
N ALA A 337 3.57 3.49 -6.09
CA ALA A 337 3.17 4.53 -5.15
C ALA A 337 3.80 5.90 -5.49
N LEU A 338 5.08 5.95 -5.88
CA LEU A 338 5.74 7.20 -6.27
C LEU A 338 5.20 7.79 -7.58
N THR A 339 4.80 6.95 -8.52
CA THR A 339 4.30 7.36 -9.84
C THR A 339 2.82 7.74 -9.84
N SER A 340 2.06 7.45 -8.77
CA SER A 340 0.65 7.87 -8.65
C SER A 340 0.46 9.39 -8.68
N GLY A 341 1.44 10.14 -8.17
CA GLY A 341 1.49 11.60 -8.27
C GLY A 341 1.57 12.10 -9.71
N ILE A 342 2.24 11.35 -10.60
CA ILE A 342 2.33 11.66 -12.03
C ILE A 342 0.96 11.48 -12.68
N ALA A 343 0.24 10.39 -12.39
CA ALA A 343 -1.13 10.16 -12.88
C ALA A 343 -2.09 11.28 -12.47
N GLY A 344 -2.07 11.65 -11.18
CA GLY A 344 -2.90 12.75 -10.66
C GLY A 344 -2.56 14.08 -11.34
N TYR A 345 -1.28 14.37 -11.54
CA TYR A 345 -0.81 15.58 -12.21
C TYR A 345 -1.25 15.62 -13.68
N THR A 346 -1.05 14.55 -14.44
CA THR A 346 -1.38 14.51 -15.87
C THR A 346 -2.88 14.53 -16.11
N ALA A 347 -3.67 13.79 -15.33
CA ALA A 347 -5.14 13.81 -15.39
C ALA A 347 -5.70 15.19 -15.05
N ALA A 348 -5.25 15.80 -13.95
CA ALA A 348 -5.71 17.13 -13.53
C ALA A 348 -5.27 18.22 -14.51
N SER A 349 -4.01 18.20 -14.95
CA SER A 349 -3.47 19.16 -15.92
C SER A 349 -4.22 19.08 -17.25
N PHE A 350 -4.51 17.87 -17.75
CA PHE A 350 -5.26 17.70 -18.99
C PHE A 350 -6.73 18.08 -18.86
N TYR A 351 -7.41 17.66 -17.78
CA TYR A 351 -8.81 18.06 -17.52
C TYR A 351 -8.96 19.59 -17.43
N HIS A 352 -7.98 20.25 -16.82
CA HIS A 352 -7.96 21.71 -16.69
C HIS A 352 -7.55 22.43 -18.00
N GLN A 353 -6.71 21.82 -18.85
CA GLN A 353 -6.50 22.32 -20.21
C GLN A 353 -7.84 22.32 -20.96
N LEU A 354 -8.67 21.28 -20.82
CA LEU A 354 -10.00 21.22 -21.43
C LEU A 354 -11.04 22.19 -20.82
N GLU A 355 -10.72 23.03 -19.83
CA GLU A 355 -11.62 24.03 -19.26
C GLU A 355 -10.95 25.40 -19.17
N GLY A 356 -11.03 26.18 -20.25
CA GLY A 356 -10.58 27.56 -20.32
C GLY A 356 -11.50 28.56 -19.59
N THR A 357 -11.05 29.01 -18.41
CA THR A 357 -11.28 30.32 -17.73
C THR A 357 -12.71 30.77 -17.35
N ASN A 358 -12.99 30.73 -16.03
CA ASN A 358 -13.68 31.79 -15.24
C ASN A 358 -13.60 31.45 -13.73
N TRP A 359 -12.38 31.27 -13.17
CA TRP A 359 -12.24 30.86 -11.77
C TRP A 359 -12.27 32.04 -10.77
N ALA A 360 -11.77 33.22 -11.17
CA ALA A 360 -11.81 34.44 -10.37
C ALA A 360 -12.98 35.35 -10.82
N PRO A 361 -13.86 35.80 -9.91
CA PRO A 361 -15.02 36.62 -10.27
C PRO A 361 -14.67 38.05 -10.73
N VAL A 362 -13.47 38.53 -10.41
CA VAL A 362 -12.99 39.92 -10.60
C VAL A 362 -11.57 39.93 -11.18
N ARG A 363 -11.25 40.92 -12.03
CA ARG A 363 -9.90 41.10 -12.60
C ARG A 363 -8.98 41.80 -11.59
N THR A 364 -7.73 41.33 -11.47
CA THR A 364 -6.75 41.94 -10.56
C THR A 364 -6.07 43.19 -11.14
N THR A 365 -5.76 44.18 -10.31
CA THR A 365 -5.04 45.42 -10.71
C THR A 365 -3.54 45.17 -10.92
N LYS A 366 -2.83 46.10 -11.59
CA LYS A 366 -1.42 45.91 -12.00
C LYS A 366 -0.43 45.99 -10.82
N TYR A 367 -0.67 46.83 -9.82
CA TYR A 367 0.23 47.05 -8.68
C TYR A 367 -0.47 46.67 -7.37
N PRO A 368 0.17 45.87 -6.50
CA PRO A 368 -0.42 45.51 -5.20
C PRO A 368 -0.48 46.73 -4.30
N ARG A 369 -1.58 46.88 -3.59
CA ARG A 369 -1.75 47.95 -2.62
C ARG A 369 -1.01 47.68 -1.30
N GLU A 370 -0.55 48.74 -0.64
CA GLU A 370 0.08 48.67 0.67
C GLU A 370 -0.93 48.30 1.77
N ILE A 371 -0.54 47.40 2.67
CA ILE A 371 -1.37 46.92 3.78
C ILE A 371 -1.24 47.91 4.96
N PRO A 372 -2.34 48.41 5.54
CA PRO A 372 -2.28 49.32 6.68
C PRO A 372 -1.65 48.64 7.91
N PRO A 373 -0.96 49.40 8.80
CA PRO A 373 -0.32 48.84 9.98
C PRO A 373 -1.37 48.25 10.95
N LEU A 374 -1.31 46.94 11.15
CA LEU A 374 -2.24 46.20 12.01
C LEU A 374 -1.80 46.24 13.49
N PRO A 375 -2.75 46.39 14.44
CA PRO A 375 -2.50 46.18 15.86
C PRO A 375 -1.89 44.79 16.15
N TRP A 376 -1.11 44.66 17.23
CA TRP A 376 -0.37 43.43 17.54
C TRP A 376 -1.25 42.16 17.56
N TYR A 377 -2.46 42.26 18.11
CA TYR A 377 -3.41 41.14 18.25
C TYR A 377 -4.05 40.72 16.91
N ARG A 378 -3.96 41.55 15.86
CA ARG A 378 -4.42 41.23 14.49
C ARG A 378 -3.31 40.68 13.59
N LYS A 379 -2.09 40.52 14.11
CA LYS A 379 -1.00 39.85 13.38
C LYS A 379 -1.24 38.34 13.30
N THR A 380 -0.52 37.68 12.39
CA THR A 380 -0.71 36.26 12.05
C THR A 380 -0.58 35.32 13.25
N ILE A 381 0.44 35.47 14.10
CA ILE A 381 0.69 34.54 15.21
C ILE A 381 -0.42 34.60 16.29
N PRO A 382 -0.82 35.79 16.81
CA PRO A 382 -1.94 35.86 17.75
C PRO A 382 -3.27 35.38 17.16
N GLN A 383 -3.53 35.65 15.88
CA GLN A 383 -4.71 35.14 15.20
C GLN A 383 -4.70 33.61 15.07
N MET A 384 -3.55 33.00 14.76
CA MET A 384 -3.39 31.54 14.72
C MET A 384 -3.63 30.91 16.09
N ALA A 385 -3.11 31.53 17.16
CA ALA A 385 -3.31 31.05 18.53
C ALA A 385 -4.80 31.09 18.91
N MET A 386 -5.48 32.21 18.64
CA MET A 386 -6.93 32.33 18.87
C MET A 386 -7.74 31.35 18.02
N ALA A 387 -7.35 31.15 16.76
CA ALA A 387 -8.03 30.25 15.83
C ALA A 387 -7.96 28.77 16.27
N GLY A 388 -6.83 28.35 16.85
CA GLY A 388 -6.59 26.96 17.21
C GLY A 388 -7.09 26.58 18.61
N PHE A 389 -7.13 27.53 19.54
CA PHE A 389 -7.56 27.31 20.92
C PHE A 389 -9.02 26.85 21.03
N LEU A 390 -9.93 27.47 20.28
CA LEU A 390 -11.35 27.17 20.33
C LEU A 390 -11.69 25.76 19.80
N PRO A 391 -11.24 25.33 18.60
CA PRO A 391 -11.40 23.94 18.17
C PRO A 391 -10.72 22.94 19.11
N PHE A 392 -9.57 23.30 19.69
CA PHE A 392 -8.88 22.45 20.67
C PHE A 392 -9.71 22.25 21.95
N SER A 393 -10.29 23.32 22.51
CA SER A 393 -11.15 23.24 23.69
C SER A 393 -12.38 22.36 23.48
N ALA A 394 -12.88 22.27 22.24
CA ALA A 394 -14.02 21.41 21.90
C ALA A 394 -13.67 19.91 21.91
N ILE A 395 -12.40 19.56 21.65
CA ILE A 395 -11.98 18.16 21.47
C ILE A 395 -11.12 17.61 22.62
N TYR A 396 -10.68 18.45 23.58
CA TYR A 396 -9.64 18.05 24.55
C TYR A 396 -10.01 16.82 25.39
N ILE A 397 -11.28 16.65 25.76
CA ILE A 397 -11.74 15.50 26.55
C ILE A 397 -11.67 14.21 25.71
N GLU A 398 -12.11 14.27 24.45
CA GLU A 398 -12.07 13.12 23.56
C GLU A 398 -10.63 12.76 23.17
N LEU A 399 -9.77 13.77 23.03
CA LEU A 399 -8.34 13.60 22.80
C LEU A 399 -7.67 12.81 23.93
N TYR A 400 -8.03 13.05 25.20
CA TYR A 400 -7.55 12.25 26.33
C TYR A 400 -7.87 10.77 26.15
N TYR A 401 -9.10 10.43 25.74
CA TYR A 401 -9.51 9.05 25.55
C TYR A 401 -8.84 8.39 24.34
N ILE A 402 -8.62 9.14 23.25
CA ILE A 402 -7.81 8.67 22.11
C ILE A 402 -6.39 8.33 22.59
N PHE A 403 -5.77 9.20 23.38
CA PHE A 403 -4.39 8.99 23.86
C PHE A 403 -4.30 7.82 24.83
N ALA A 404 -5.26 7.72 25.74
CA ALA A 404 -5.38 6.59 26.67
C ALA A 404 -5.63 5.26 25.94
N SER A 405 -6.14 5.30 24.71
CA SER A 405 -6.36 4.10 23.91
C SER A 405 -5.23 3.73 22.98
N VAL A 406 -4.60 4.69 22.33
CA VAL A 406 -3.46 4.44 21.43
C VAL A 406 -2.23 4.02 22.22
N TRP A 407 -2.02 4.61 23.40
CA TRP A 407 -0.82 4.39 24.21
C TRP A 407 -1.08 3.72 25.57
N GLY A 408 -2.32 3.34 25.85
CA GLY A 408 -2.70 2.65 27.09
C GLY A 408 -3.32 1.28 26.82
N HIS A 409 -3.78 0.61 27.87
CA HIS A 409 -4.43 -0.70 27.79
C HIS A 409 -5.94 -0.65 27.49
N ARG A 410 -6.52 0.55 27.40
CA ARG A 410 -7.97 0.72 27.20
C ARG A 410 -8.28 0.78 25.72
N ILE A 411 -9.10 -0.12 25.19
CA ILE A 411 -9.45 -0.07 23.78
C ILE A 411 -10.65 0.86 23.58
N TYR A 412 -10.50 1.95 22.84
CA TYR A 412 -11.63 2.84 22.56
C TYR A 412 -12.51 2.24 21.48
N THR A 413 -13.69 1.75 21.85
CA THR A 413 -14.56 0.94 20.97
C THR A 413 -15.64 1.75 20.25
N ILE A 414 -15.84 3.03 20.60
CA ILE A 414 -16.97 3.81 20.10
C ILE A 414 -16.57 4.70 18.91
N TYR A 415 -16.21 4.10 17.78
CA TYR A 415 -15.86 4.83 16.56
C TYR A 415 -16.92 5.84 16.10
N SER A 416 -18.21 5.57 16.40
CA SER A 416 -19.32 6.47 16.11
C SER A 416 -19.23 7.82 16.85
N ILE A 417 -18.73 7.83 18.09
CA ILE A 417 -18.52 9.06 18.86
C ILE A 417 -17.36 9.85 18.27
N LEU A 418 -16.24 9.19 17.95
CA LEU A 418 -15.09 9.84 17.31
C LEU A 418 -15.47 10.46 15.97
N PHE A 419 -16.35 9.82 15.21
CA PHE A 419 -16.86 10.40 13.97
C PHE A 419 -17.67 11.68 14.20
N ILE A 420 -18.57 11.69 15.19
CA ILE A 420 -19.35 12.90 15.54
C ILE A 420 -18.42 14.03 15.96
N VAL A 421 -17.46 13.75 16.83
CA VAL A 421 -16.47 14.73 17.31
C VAL A 421 -15.60 15.25 16.16
N PHE A 422 -15.23 14.39 15.21
CA PHE A 422 -14.52 14.77 14.01
C PHE A 422 -15.34 15.72 13.13
N ILE A 423 -16.64 15.47 12.93
CA ILE A 423 -17.52 16.40 12.19
C ILE A 423 -17.65 17.75 12.91
N ILE A 424 -17.81 17.74 14.23
CA ILE A 424 -17.87 18.96 15.06
C ILE A 424 -16.58 19.78 14.89
N LEU A 425 -15.41 19.13 14.96
CA LEU A 425 -14.11 19.75 14.75
C LEU A 425 -14.03 20.45 13.39
N LEU A 426 -14.42 19.77 12.31
CA LEU A 426 -14.41 20.33 10.96
C LEU A 426 -15.31 21.58 10.83
N ILE A 427 -16.50 21.54 11.44
CA ILE A 427 -17.46 22.65 11.43
C ILE A 427 -16.88 23.86 12.18
N VAL A 428 -16.36 23.66 13.40
CA VAL A 428 -15.79 24.73 14.21
C VAL A 428 -14.59 25.38 13.53
N THR A 429 -13.66 24.55 13.01
CA THR A 429 -12.50 25.04 12.26
C THR A 429 -12.93 25.86 11.04
N ALA A 430 -13.93 25.39 10.26
CA ALA A 430 -14.42 26.13 9.10
C ALA A 430 -15.06 27.48 9.48
N PHE A 431 -15.88 27.53 10.53
CA PHE A 431 -16.53 28.78 10.96
C PHE A 431 -15.54 29.83 11.49
N ILE A 432 -14.61 29.41 12.34
CA ILE A 432 -13.61 30.31 12.92
C ILE A 432 -12.68 30.86 11.83
N THR A 433 -12.24 30.00 10.90
CA THR A 433 -11.40 30.45 9.78
C THR A 433 -12.12 31.43 8.87
N VAL A 434 -13.41 31.23 8.58
CA VAL A 434 -14.23 32.18 7.82
C VAL A 434 -14.36 33.53 8.56
N ALA A 435 -14.67 33.50 9.86
CA ALA A 435 -14.82 34.72 10.65
C ALA A 435 -13.52 35.54 10.74
N LEU A 436 -12.38 34.88 10.96
CA LEU A 436 -11.09 35.56 11.00
C LEU A 436 -10.64 36.06 9.62
N THR A 437 -10.95 35.31 8.55
CA THR A 437 -10.71 35.76 7.17
C THR A 437 -11.55 37.00 6.86
N TYR A 438 -12.79 37.07 7.34
CA TYR A 438 -13.62 38.26 7.20
C TYR A 438 -13.03 39.47 7.92
N PHE A 439 -12.65 39.34 9.19
CA PHE A 439 -12.02 40.44 9.94
C PHE A 439 -10.69 40.88 9.34
N GLN A 440 -9.94 39.97 8.72
CA GLN A 440 -8.73 40.29 7.96
C GLN A 440 -9.04 41.14 6.73
N LEU A 441 -10.01 40.70 5.91
CA LEU A 441 -10.42 41.43 4.71
C LEU A 441 -11.04 42.80 5.04
N ALA A 442 -11.81 42.89 6.13
CA ALA A 442 -12.36 44.14 6.63
C ALA A 442 -11.29 45.12 7.13
N ALA A 443 -10.09 44.62 7.46
CA ALA A 443 -8.92 45.43 7.80
C ALA A 443 -8.02 45.74 6.58
N GLU A 444 -8.54 45.55 5.36
CA GLU A 444 -7.86 45.84 4.09
C GLU A 444 -6.60 44.99 3.82
N ASP A 445 -6.47 43.86 4.53
CA ASP A 445 -5.38 42.91 4.34
C ASP A 445 -5.80 41.82 3.34
N HIS A 446 -5.19 41.85 2.15
CA HIS A 446 -5.47 40.92 1.05
C HIS A 446 -4.64 39.61 1.11
N GLU A 447 -3.72 39.45 2.07
CA GLU A 447 -2.86 38.24 2.21
C GLU A 447 -3.57 37.10 2.97
N TRP A 448 -4.78 36.73 2.55
CA TRP A 448 -5.64 35.78 3.29
C TRP A 448 -5.33 34.30 3.00
N TRP A 449 -4.64 33.97 1.91
CA TRP A 449 -4.41 32.59 1.45
C TRP A 449 -3.66 31.72 2.47
N TRP A 450 -2.44 32.12 2.84
CA TRP A 450 -1.67 31.38 3.86
C TRP A 450 -2.26 31.54 5.25
N ARG A 451 -2.81 32.72 5.58
CA ARG A 451 -3.37 32.95 6.92
C ARG A 451 -4.59 32.08 7.19
N SER A 452 -5.51 31.94 6.24
CA SER A 452 -6.67 31.05 6.39
C SER A 452 -6.26 29.58 6.53
N PHE A 453 -5.22 29.13 5.80
CA PHE A 453 -4.66 27.79 5.95
C PHE A 453 -3.99 27.58 7.33
N LEU A 454 -3.15 28.52 7.76
CA LEU A 454 -2.44 28.46 9.05
C LEU A 454 -3.39 28.56 10.25
N CYS A 455 -4.44 29.40 10.16
CA CYS A 455 -5.49 29.50 11.18
C CYS A 455 -6.34 28.23 11.25
N GLY A 456 -6.58 27.54 10.12
CA GLY A 456 -7.26 26.25 10.12
C GLY A 456 -6.41 25.14 10.71
N GLY A 457 -5.11 25.12 10.40
CA GLY A 457 -4.17 24.10 10.86
C GLY A 457 -3.70 24.25 12.31
N SER A 458 -3.79 25.45 12.90
CA SER A 458 -3.19 25.74 14.20
C SER A 458 -3.67 24.85 15.36
N THR A 459 -4.86 24.26 15.25
CA THR A 459 -5.34 23.22 16.20
C THR A 459 -4.35 22.07 16.36
N GLY A 460 -3.64 21.67 15.30
CA GLY A 460 -2.58 20.64 15.38
C GLY A 460 -1.41 21.02 16.29
N VAL A 461 -1.10 22.32 16.42
CA VAL A 461 -0.07 22.82 17.34
C VAL A 461 -0.54 22.72 18.79
N PHE A 462 -1.81 22.99 19.06
CA PHE A 462 -2.40 22.82 20.39
C PHE A 462 -2.46 21.35 20.80
N ILE A 463 -2.79 20.44 19.86
CA ILE A 463 -2.72 19.00 20.09
C ILE A 463 -1.29 18.58 20.47
N TYR A 464 -0.28 19.08 19.76
CA TYR A 464 1.13 18.80 20.11
C TYR A 464 1.52 19.35 21.49
N GLY A 465 1.02 20.53 21.85
CA GLY A 465 1.18 21.08 23.21
C GLY A 465 0.54 20.19 24.28
N TYR A 466 -0.64 19.62 23.99
CA TYR A 466 -1.28 18.63 24.86
C TYR A 466 -0.47 17.34 24.99
N CYS A 467 0.27 16.92 23.95
CA CYS A 467 1.18 15.77 24.04
C CYS A 467 2.25 15.96 25.12
N LEU A 468 2.77 17.18 25.30
CA LEU A 468 3.73 17.49 26.38
C LEU A 468 3.07 17.30 27.75
N TYR A 469 1.87 17.84 27.94
CA TYR A 469 1.10 17.66 29.18
C TYR A 469 0.81 16.18 29.46
N TYR A 470 0.33 15.43 28.46
CA TYR A 470 0.02 14.01 28.61
C TYR A 470 1.27 13.20 28.97
N TYR A 471 2.41 13.48 28.34
CA TYR A 471 3.64 12.75 28.60
C TYR A 471 4.13 12.92 30.06
N TYR A 472 4.16 14.17 30.57
CA TYR A 472 4.71 14.44 31.90
C TYR A 472 3.74 14.20 33.06
N GLU A 473 2.47 14.54 32.89
CA GLU A 473 1.49 14.53 34.00
C GLU A 473 0.64 13.26 34.04
N ARG A 474 0.63 12.46 32.97
CA ARG A 474 -0.32 11.36 32.84
C ARG A 474 0.28 10.04 32.38
N SER A 475 1.37 10.07 31.60
CA SER A 475 1.99 8.87 31.08
C SER A 475 3.08 8.38 32.03
N ASP A 476 3.03 7.10 32.42
CA ASP A 476 4.11 6.45 33.18
C ASP A 476 5.28 6.03 32.25
N MET A 477 5.38 6.65 31.07
CA MET A 477 6.37 6.32 30.05
C MET A 477 7.74 6.89 30.42
N SER A 478 8.77 6.05 30.37
CA SER A 478 10.13 6.44 30.71
C SER A 478 11.14 5.83 29.75
N GLY A 479 12.30 6.47 29.62
CA GLY A 479 13.39 6.00 28.76
C GLY A 479 13.47 6.68 27.39
N PHE A 480 14.71 6.86 26.92
CA PHE A 480 15.04 7.69 25.75
C PHE A 480 14.34 7.23 24.45
N MET A 481 14.38 5.93 24.15
CA MET A 481 13.76 5.39 22.94
C MET A 481 12.26 5.61 22.93
N GLN A 482 11.60 5.40 24.07
CA GLN A 482 10.16 5.59 24.22
C GLN A 482 9.76 7.07 24.09
N THR A 483 10.51 7.97 24.71
CA THR A 483 10.32 9.42 24.54
C THR A 483 10.43 9.82 23.07
N SER A 484 11.47 9.34 22.38
CA SER A 484 11.69 9.64 20.96
C SER A 484 10.56 9.09 20.07
N PHE A 485 10.12 7.85 20.30
CA PHE A 485 8.99 7.27 19.57
C PHE A 485 7.71 8.04 19.81
N PHE A 486 7.34 8.33 21.07
CA PHE A 486 6.13 9.05 21.39
C PHE A 486 6.08 10.42 20.70
N PHE A 487 7.11 11.26 20.90
CA PHE A 487 7.15 12.60 20.31
C PHE A 487 7.31 12.57 18.78
N GLY A 488 8.04 11.60 18.23
CA GLY A 488 8.20 11.43 16.78
C GLY A 488 6.89 11.08 16.09
N TYR A 489 6.16 10.07 16.58
CA TYR A 489 4.86 9.70 16.05
C TYR A 489 3.83 10.81 16.25
N MET A 490 3.83 11.45 17.43
CA MET A 490 2.91 12.56 17.70
C MET A 490 3.17 13.79 16.83
N ALA A 491 4.43 14.12 16.54
CA ALA A 491 4.75 15.20 15.61
C ALA A 491 4.19 14.93 14.21
N CYS A 492 4.33 13.69 13.72
CA CYS A 492 3.77 13.28 12.44
C CYS A 492 2.24 13.36 12.41
N ILE A 493 1.58 12.85 13.45
CA ILE A 493 0.11 12.89 13.57
C ILE A 493 -0.38 14.35 13.65
N CYS A 494 0.24 15.18 14.49
CA CYS A 494 -0.12 16.59 14.63
C CYS A 494 0.10 17.38 13.34
N TYR A 495 1.18 17.11 12.61
CA TYR A 495 1.42 17.69 11.29
C TYR A 495 0.35 17.26 10.28
N GLY A 496 -0.09 15.99 10.32
CA GLY A 496 -1.20 15.51 9.53
C GLY A 496 -2.51 16.26 9.81
N PHE A 497 -2.87 16.42 11.09
CA PHE A 497 -4.01 17.23 11.52
C PHE A 497 -3.89 18.69 11.08
N PHE A 498 -2.70 19.27 11.15
CA PHE A 498 -2.42 20.64 10.71
C PHE A 498 -2.73 20.82 9.22
N LEU A 499 -2.26 19.92 8.36
CA LEU A 499 -2.51 19.98 6.91
C LEU A 499 -3.99 19.76 6.57
N MET A 500 -4.62 18.79 7.22
CA MET A 500 -6.04 18.45 7.01
C MET A 500 -6.95 19.61 7.40
N LEU A 501 -6.85 20.10 8.65
CA LEU A 501 -7.67 21.19 9.15
C LEU A 501 -7.34 22.53 8.45
N GLY A 502 -6.08 22.74 8.08
CA GLY A 502 -5.68 23.89 7.27
C GLY A 502 -6.32 23.91 5.89
N THR A 503 -6.46 22.74 5.25
CA THR A 503 -7.15 22.60 3.96
C THR A 503 -8.65 22.83 4.06
N VAL A 504 -9.28 22.32 5.12
CA VAL A 504 -10.71 22.53 5.40
C VAL A 504 -10.98 24.01 5.63
N GLY A 505 -10.18 24.66 6.48
CA GLY A 505 -10.25 26.09 6.75
C GLY A 505 -10.06 26.95 5.50
N PHE A 506 -9.04 26.63 4.69
CA PHE A 506 -8.80 27.35 3.43
C PHE A 506 -9.96 27.18 2.44
N ARG A 507 -10.50 25.97 2.27
CA ARG A 507 -11.63 25.75 1.33
C ARG A 507 -12.90 26.45 1.78
N ALA A 508 -13.18 26.49 3.09
CA ALA A 508 -14.29 27.24 3.66
C ALA A 508 -14.11 28.75 3.43
N ALA A 509 -12.92 29.29 3.70
CA ALA A 509 -12.57 30.68 3.43
C ALA A 509 -12.66 31.03 1.94
N LEU A 510 -12.14 30.18 1.04
CA LEU A 510 -12.23 30.37 -0.42
C LEU A 510 -13.68 30.38 -0.91
N PHE A 511 -14.53 29.51 -0.38
CA PHE A 511 -15.96 29.51 -0.70
C PHE A 511 -16.63 30.82 -0.27
N PHE A 512 -16.37 31.26 0.98
CA PHE A 512 -16.87 32.52 1.51
C PHE A 512 -16.41 33.73 0.70
N VAL A 513 -15.11 33.85 0.41
CA VAL A 513 -14.53 34.94 -0.39
C VAL A 513 -15.14 34.96 -1.79
N ARG A 514 -15.26 33.80 -2.46
CA ARG A 514 -15.94 33.73 -3.76
C ARG A 514 -17.40 34.16 -3.68
N HIS A 515 -18.08 33.88 -2.58
CA HIS A 515 -19.48 34.26 -2.40
C HIS A 515 -19.63 35.79 -2.29
N ILE A 516 -18.91 36.45 -1.39
CA ILE A 516 -19.02 37.90 -1.15
C ILE A 516 -18.64 38.75 -2.38
N TYR A 517 -17.67 38.30 -3.20
CA TYR A 517 -17.28 39.02 -4.42
C TYR A 517 -18.12 38.66 -5.65
N ARG A 518 -18.82 37.52 -5.65
CA ARG A 518 -19.82 37.20 -6.70
C ARG A 518 -21.10 38.00 -6.51
N SER A 519 -21.53 38.22 -5.26
CA SER A 519 -22.74 38.98 -4.97
C SER A 519 -22.66 40.45 -5.40
N ILE A 520 -21.46 41.04 -5.45
CA ILE A 520 -21.25 42.41 -5.99
C ILE A 520 -21.64 42.49 -7.48
N LYS A 521 -21.45 41.42 -8.26
CA LYS A 521 -21.68 41.43 -9.72
C LYS A 521 -23.13 41.19 -10.12
N SER A 522 -24.00 40.74 -9.20
CA SER A 522 -25.37 40.29 -9.50
C SER A 522 -26.44 41.13 -8.82
N HIS A 523 -26.37 42.46 -8.91
CA HIS A 523 -27.34 43.38 -8.28
C HIS A 523 -28.73 43.39 -8.93
N LEU A 524 -29.03 42.50 -9.88
CA LEU A 524 -30.39 42.32 -10.42
C LEU A 524 -30.99 41.01 -9.88
N SER A 525 -31.95 41.17 -8.97
CA SER A 525 -32.72 40.16 -8.26
C SER A 525 -32.03 39.55 -7.02
N VAL A 526 -32.80 39.50 -5.93
CA VAL A 526 -32.64 38.64 -4.74
C VAL A 526 -32.27 39.40 -3.46
N THR A 527 -33.23 40.16 -2.92
CA THR A 527 -33.30 40.50 -1.49
C THR A 527 -34.04 39.45 -0.64
N THR A 528 -34.49 38.31 -1.22
CA THR A 528 -35.31 37.32 -0.51
C THR A 528 -34.94 35.83 -0.68
N LEU A 529 -33.92 35.45 -1.46
CA LEU A 529 -33.49 34.04 -1.66
C LEU A 529 -32.08 33.69 -1.13
N ALA A 530 -31.31 34.65 -0.60
CA ALA A 530 -29.90 34.40 -0.23
C ALA A 530 -29.74 33.64 1.11
N ALA A 531 -30.62 33.87 2.09
CA ALA A 531 -30.60 33.13 3.35
C ALA A 531 -31.16 31.70 3.21
N SER A 532 -32.12 31.49 2.31
CA SER A 532 -32.66 30.14 2.06
C SER A 532 -31.68 29.28 1.26
N ARG A 533 -30.84 29.85 0.37
CA ARG A 533 -29.86 29.04 -0.39
C ARG A 533 -28.70 28.48 0.43
N MET A 534 -28.17 29.24 1.38
CA MET A 534 -27.12 28.73 2.29
C MET A 534 -27.67 27.65 3.22
N TRP A 535 -28.91 27.83 3.71
CA TRP A 535 -29.59 26.82 4.54
C TRP A 535 -30.04 25.61 3.72
N THR A 536 -30.51 25.77 2.49
CA THR A 536 -30.90 24.67 1.59
C THR A 536 -29.69 23.90 1.06
N THR A 537 -28.51 24.49 0.83
CA THR A 537 -27.30 23.72 0.54
C THR A 537 -26.81 22.93 1.75
N MET A 538 -26.96 23.47 2.96
CA MET A 538 -26.69 22.72 4.20
C MET A 538 -27.75 21.65 4.47
N VAL A 539 -29.01 21.87 4.12
CA VAL A 539 -30.12 20.93 4.24
C VAL A 539 -30.05 19.84 3.16
N VAL A 540 -29.59 20.14 1.94
CA VAL A 540 -29.31 19.16 0.88
C VAL A 540 -28.08 18.33 1.24
N ILE A 541 -27.05 18.90 1.88
CA ILE A 541 -25.96 18.13 2.49
C ILE A 541 -26.49 17.28 3.65
N ARG A 542 -27.41 17.80 4.47
CA ARG A 542 -28.09 17.06 5.56
C ARG A 542 -28.92 15.89 5.02
N TRP A 543 -29.66 16.08 3.93
CA TRP A 543 -30.44 15.05 3.26
C TRP A 543 -29.61 14.12 2.39
N LEU A 544 -28.45 14.54 1.86
CA LEU A 544 -27.48 13.65 1.20
C LEU A 544 -26.72 12.81 2.22
N VAL A 545 -26.40 13.35 3.39
CA VAL A 545 -25.81 12.60 4.51
C VAL A 545 -26.85 11.65 5.10
N VAL A 546 -28.10 12.08 5.27
CA VAL A 546 -29.22 11.19 5.68
C VAL A 546 -29.55 10.18 4.58
N ALA A 547 -29.51 10.53 3.29
CA ALA A 547 -29.73 9.59 2.19
C ALA A 547 -28.55 8.61 2.01
N LEU A 548 -27.31 9.02 2.29
CA LEU A 548 -26.18 8.09 2.42
C LEU A 548 -26.39 7.17 3.63
N LEU A 549 -26.75 7.71 4.81
CA LEU A 549 -27.02 6.91 6.01
C LEU A 549 -28.18 5.92 5.82
N VAL A 550 -29.21 6.30 5.05
CA VAL A 550 -30.37 5.46 4.70
C VAL A 550 -30.05 4.48 3.57
N ALA A 551 -29.22 4.85 2.58
CA ALA A 551 -28.76 3.94 1.53
C ALA A 551 -27.83 2.83 2.06
N PHE A 552 -27.20 3.03 3.22
CA PHE A 552 -26.40 2.02 3.92
C PHE A 552 -27.19 1.23 4.99
N SER A 553 -28.51 1.40 5.07
CA SER A 553 -29.34 0.67 6.03
C SER A 553 -29.79 -0.73 5.56
N ILE A 554 -29.32 -1.23 4.41
CA ILE A 554 -29.70 -2.56 3.91
C ILE A 554 -28.49 -3.24 3.26
N GLU A 555 -27.73 -3.96 4.08
CA GLU A 555 -27.23 -5.33 3.89
C GLU A 555 -26.07 -5.56 4.86
N GLU A 556 -26.23 -6.50 5.79
CA GLU A 556 -25.13 -7.03 6.59
C GLU A 556 -24.14 -7.72 5.64
N VAL A 557 -23.07 -7.02 5.27
CA VAL A 557 -21.91 -7.66 4.65
C VAL A 557 -21.23 -8.49 5.74
N ARG A 558 -21.58 -9.78 5.80
CA ARG A 558 -20.90 -10.75 6.66
C ARG A 558 -19.48 -10.94 6.16
N SER A 559 -18.52 -10.50 6.96
CA SER A 559 -17.13 -10.94 6.87
C SER A 559 -17.10 -12.45 7.09
N ASP A 560 -16.60 -13.20 6.11
CA ASP A 560 -16.39 -14.63 6.19
C ASP A 560 -15.23 -14.92 7.17
N ALA A 561 -15.56 -14.99 8.46
CA ALA A 561 -14.66 -15.51 9.48
C ALA A 561 -14.59 -17.03 9.29
N SER A 562 -13.38 -17.59 9.30
CA SER A 562 -13.14 -19.03 9.28
C SER A 562 -14.16 -19.76 10.17
N ASP A 563 -14.82 -20.78 9.64
CA ASP A 563 -15.91 -21.45 10.35
C ASP A 563 -15.33 -22.32 11.49
N HIS A 564 -15.03 -21.69 12.65
CA HIS A 564 -14.44 -22.31 13.85
C HIS A 564 -15.44 -23.24 14.53
N LYS A 565 -15.52 -24.49 14.05
CA LYS A 565 -16.37 -25.56 14.59
C LYS A 565 -15.52 -26.73 15.07
N TYR A 566 -15.81 -27.19 16.28
CA TYR A 566 -15.03 -28.22 16.98
C TYR A 566 -15.92 -29.38 17.43
N LYS A 567 -15.37 -30.59 17.38
CA LYS A 567 -15.97 -31.79 17.99
C LYS A 567 -15.39 -32.00 19.39
N PRO A 568 -16.14 -32.64 20.31
CA PRO A 568 -15.61 -32.99 21.63
C PRO A 568 -14.32 -33.81 21.51
N GLY A 569 -13.26 -33.35 22.18
CA GLY A 569 -11.91 -33.92 22.12
C GLY A 569 -11.00 -33.36 21.03
N ASP A 570 -11.45 -32.43 20.17
CA ASP A 570 -10.58 -31.77 19.20
C ASP A 570 -9.56 -30.85 19.89
N GLU A 571 -8.31 -30.89 19.43
CA GLU A 571 -7.24 -30.02 19.94
C GLU A 571 -7.42 -28.59 19.40
N VAL A 572 -7.62 -27.63 20.30
CA VAL A 572 -7.70 -26.20 19.96
C VAL A 572 -6.38 -25.53 20.35
N PRO A 573 -5.60 -25.00 19.38
CA PRO A 573 -4.28 -24.47 19.66
C PRO A 573 -4.34 -23.16 20.45
N ILE A 574 -3.43 -23.04 21.42
CA ILE A 574 -3.19 -21.82 22.20
C ILE A 574 -1.89 -21.17 21.73
N TYR A 575 -1.91 -19.86 21.50
CA TYR A 575 -0.76 -19.10 21.03
C TYR A 575 -0.36 -18.03 22.04
N ALA A 576 0.88 -18.06 22.49
CA ALA A 576 1.47 -16.99 23.28
C ALA A 576 1.99 -15.87 22.37
N ASN A 577 1.80 -14.63 22.78
CA ASN A 577 2.21 -13.44 22.01
C ASN A 577 3.34 -12.70 22.72
N LYS A 578 3.01 -11.99 23.80
CA LYS A 578 3.92 -11.04 24.44
C LYS A 578 3.75 -10.94 25.95
N VAL A 579 4.78 -10.42 26.59
CA VAL A 579 4.83 -10.05 28.01
C VAL A 579 5.36 -8.64 28.15
N GLY A 580 4.89 -7.90 29.13
CA GLY A 580 5.39 -6.55 29.38
C GLY A 580 4.81 -5.95 30.66
N PRO A 581 5.38 -4.85 31.16
CA PRO A 581 4.87 -4.12 32.31
C PRO A 581 3.47 -3.55 32.04
N PHE A 582 2.54 -3.73 32.97
CA PHE A 582 1.17 -3.20 32.85
C PHE A 582 1.10 -1.67 32.88
N HIS A 583 2.08 -1.00 33.48
CA HIS A 583 2.14 0.46 33.50
C HIS A 583 2.85 1.04 32.26
N ASN A 584 3.53 0.21 31.46
CA ASN A 584 4.24 0.64 30.27
C ASN A 584 3.94 -0.27 29.05
N PRO A 585 2.74 -0.14 28.43
CA PRO A 585 2.30 -0.97 27.30
C PRO A 585 3.18 -0.91 26.06
N SER A 586 4.02 0.11 25.91
CA SER A 586 4.91 0.28 24.76
C SER A 586 6.14 -0.62 24.85
N GLU A 587 6.49 -1.08 26.06
CA GLU A 587 7.57 -2.03 26.30
C GLU A 587 6.99 -3.45 26.25
N THR A 588 7.26 -4.19 25.18
CA THR A 588 6.78 -5.57 25.04
C THR A 588 7.88 -6.50 24.58
N TYR A 589 8.00 -7.64 25.26
CA TYR A 589 8.92 -8.73 24.97
C TYR A 589 8.14 -9.96 24.51
N ARG A 590 8.81 -10.93 23.88
CA ARG A 590 8.16 -12.20 23.53
C ARG A 590 7.85 -12.97 24.80
N PHE A 591 6.76 -13.75 24.82
CA PHE A 591 6.37 -14.51 26.00
C PHE A 591 7.51 -15.42 26.55
N PHE A 592 8.25 -16.08 25.65
CA PHE A 592 9.36 -16.96 26.00
C PHE A 592 10.72 -16.26 26.19
N ASP A 593 10.78 -14.92 26.14
CA ASP A 593 11.98 -14.17 26.58
C ASP A 593 12.14 -14.24 28.11
N LEU A 594 11.01 -14.45 28.82
CA LEU A 594 11.02 -14.84 30.22
C LEU A 594 11.19 -16.35 30.36
N PRO A 595 11.83 -16.82 31.46
CA PRO A 595 12.23 -18.21 31.60
C PRO A 595 11.07 -19.15 31.97
N PHE A 596 9.99 -19.16 31.19
CA PHE A 596 8.89 -20.11 31.27
C PHE A 596 9.23 -21.49 30.64
N CYS A 597 8.28 -22.42 30.72
CA CYS A 597 8.36 -23.73 30.04
C CYS A 597 8.32 -23.55 28.52
N LEU A 598 9.39 -23.93 27.80
CA LEU A 598 9.33 -24.02 26.34
C LEU A 598 8.76 -25.38 25.92
N PRO A 599 7.81 -25.43 24.96
CA PRO A 599 7.40 -26.69 24.34
C PRO A 599 8.55 -27.31 23.54
N ALA A 600 8.55 -28.64 23.38
CA ALA A 600 9.57 -29.36 22.62
C ALA A 600 9.66 -28.91 21.14
N HIS A 601 8.53 -28.50 20.56
CA HIS A 601 8.46 -27.90 19.23
C HIS A 601 7.69 -26.57 19.30
N LEU A 602 8.38 -25.47 18.99
CA LEU A 602 7.75 -24.16 18.79
C LEU A 602 7.11 -24.13 17.40
N LYS A 603 5.77 -24.11 17.36
CA LYS A 603 5.01 -23.92 16.13
C LYS A 603 4.55 -22.46 16.07
N GLU A 604 5.10 -21.68 15.15
CA GLU A 604 4.69 -20.29 14.93
C GLU A 604 3.38 -20.26 14.11
N LYS A 605 2.48 -19.32 14.44
CA LYS A 605 1.26 -19.10 13.66
C LYS A 605 1.62 -18.21 12.46
N PRO A 606 1.21 -18.53 11.22
CA PRO A 606 1.40 -17.64 10.09
C PRO A 606 0.60 -16.35 10.30
N GLU A 607 1.26 -15.21 10.15
CA GLU A 607 0.71 -13.89 10.45
C GLU A 607 0.11 -13.20 9.22
N ALA A 608 -1.02 -12.52 9.40
CA ALA A 608 -1.58 -11.59 8.43
C ALA A 608 -0.78 -10.28 8.40
N LEU A 609 -0.84 -9.54 7.28
CA LEU A 609 -0.16 -8.25 7.12
C LEU A 609 -0.41 -7.29 8.30
N GLY A 610 -1.62 -7.31 8.86
CA GLY A 610 -1.99 -6.52 10.02
C GLY A 610 -1.32 -6.97 11.33
N GLU A 611 -1.18 -8.28 11.55
CA GLU A 611 -0.49 -8.87 12.72
C GLU A 611 0.99 -8.52 12.69
N VAL A 612 1.61 -8.58 11.51
CA VAL A 612 3.01 -8.19 11.30
C VAL A 612 3.23 -6.71 11.61
N LEU A 613 2.33 -5.83 11.15
CA LEU A 613 2.41 -4.38 11.42
C LEU A 613 2.19 -4.03 12.90
N ASN A 614 1.41 -4.83 13.62
CA ASN A 614 1.24 -4.72 15.08
C ASN A 614 2.46 -5.25 15.85
N GLY A 615 3.37 -5.97 15.19
CA GLY A 615 4.49 -6.65 15.83
C GLY A 615 4.06 -7.84 16.69
N ASP A 616 2.88 -8.43 16.42
CA ASP A 616 2.48 -9.69 17.05
C ASP A 616 3.45 -10.78 16.60
N ARG A 617 3.80 -11.69 17.53
CA ARG A 617 4.68 -12.84 17.28
C ARG A 617 4.12 -14.07 17.97
N LEU A 618 3.32 -14.82 17.23
CA LEU A 618 2.45 -15.83 17.81
C LEU A 618 3.08 -17.22 17.78
N VAL A 619 3.34 -17.77 18.96
CA VAL A 619 4.04 -19.04 19.15
C VAL A 619 3.17 -19.99 19.96
N SER A 620 3.12 -21.28 19.58
CA SER A 620 2.33 -22.28 20.30
C SER A 620 2.73 -22.35 21.78
N ALA A 621 1.76 -22.26 22.69
CA ALA A 621 1.98 -22.43 24.12
C ALA A 621 1.86 -23.91 24.53
N PRO A 622 2.51 -24.35 25.63
CA PRO A 622 2.55 -25.76 26.03
C PRO A 622 1.27 -26.28 26.73
N TYR A 623 0.18 -25.51 26.77
CA TYR A 623 -1.07 -25.91 27.43
C TYR A 623 -1.98 -26.66 26.45
N LYS A 624 -2.46 -27.85 26.82
CA LYS A 624 -3.37 -28.66 25.99
C LYS A 624 -4.81 -28.48 26.46
N LEU A 625 -5.55 -27.64 25.74
CA LEU A 625 -6.93 -27.24 26.04
C LEU A 625 -7.90 -27.88 25.03
N ASP A 626 -8.06 -29.19 25.09
CA ASP A 626 -8.90 -29.96 24.17
C ASP A 626 -10.39 -29.66 24.39
N PHE A 627 -11.16 -29.56 23.31
CA PHE A 627 -12.54 -29.09 23.32
C PHE A 627 -13.45 -30.00 24.18
N MET A 628 -14.14 -29.42 25.17
CA MET A 628 -14.97 -30.13 26.16
C MET A 628 -14.25 -31.17 27.05
N VAL A 629 -12.93 -31.08 27.19
CA VAL A 629 -12.17 -31.95 28.10
C VAL A 629 -11.73 -31.16 29.34
N GLU A 630 -12.27 -31.52 30.50
CA GLU A 630 -11.84 -30.94 31.78
C GLU A 630 -10.54 -31.55 32.28
N LYS A 631 -9.71 -30.74 32.93
CA LYS A 631 -8.41 -31.14 33.48
C LYS A 631 -8.22 -30.50 34.84
N ASP A 632 -7.86 -31.30 35.84
CA ASP A 632 -7.60 -30.83 37.19
C ASP A 632 -6.11 -30.92 37.53
N SER A 633 -5.46 -29.77 37.70
CA SER A 633 -4.07 -29.63 38.17
C SER A 633 -3.06 -30.46 37.38
N GLU A 634 -3.05 -30.29 36.06
CA GLU A 634 -2.10 -30.93 35.17
C GLU A 634 -0.76 -30.19 35.17
N ILE A 635 0.36 -30.92 35.22
CA ILE A 635 1.70 -30.34 35.25
C ILE A 635 2.13 -30.01 33.82
N VAL A 636 2.51 -28.76 33.57
CA VAL A 636 3.07 -28.31 32.29
C VAL A 636 4.54 -28.72 32.20
N CYS A 637 5.34 -28.26 33.17
CA CYS A 637 6.74 -28.62 33.29
C CYS A 637 7.28 -28.35 34.71
N ARG A 638 8.41 -28.99 35.03
CA ARG A 638 9.24 -28.68 36.21
C ARG A 638 10.49 -27.95 35.74
N LYS A 639 10.81 -26.83 36.37
CA LYS A 639 11.96 -26.01 36.01
C LYS A 639 12.69 -25.52 37.26
N THR A 640 14.01 -25.62 37.24
CA THR A 640 14.90 -25.05 38.26
C THR A 640 15.36 -23.68 37.79
N LEU A 641 14.93 -22.62 38.48
CA LEU A 641 15.29 -21.24 38.13
C LEU A 641 16.67 -20.90 38.69
N THR A 642 17.56 -20.44 37.81
CA THR A 642 18.89 -19.92 38.19
C THR A 642 18.77 -18.55 38.87
N LYS A 643 19.83 -18.11 39.57
CA LYS A 643 19.85 -16.79 40.24
C LYS A 643 19.54 -15.62 39.30
N GLU A 644 20.06 -15.68 38.07
CA GLU A 644 19.80 -14.66 37.04
C GLU A 644 18.32 -14.68 36.58
N GLU A 645 17.73 -15.86 36.43
CA GLU A 645 16.32 -16.01 36.05
C GLU A 645 15.37 -15.58 37.17
N VAL A 646 15.72 -15.86 38.44
CA VAL A 646 14.99 -15.36 39.61
C VAL A 646 15.03 -13.83 39.66
N SER A 647 16.18 -13.22 39.39
CA SER A 647 16.31 -11.76 39.30
C SER A 647 15.44 -11.17 38.17
N LYS A 648 15.41 -11.81 36.99
CA LYS A 648 14.53 -11.40 35.88
C LYS A 648 13.05 -11.48 36.27
N PHE A 649 12.62 -12.58 36.87
CA PHE A 649 11.23 -12.71 37.32
C PHE A 649 10.89 -11.73 38.45
N ARG A 650 11.79 -11.50 39.42
CA ARG A 650 11.60 -10.50 40.48
C ARG A 650 11.38 -9.12 39.87
N SER A 651 12.25 -8.70 38.95
CA SER A 651 12.11 -7.42 38.25
C SER A 651 10.79 -7.31 37.47
N ALA A 652 10.35 -8.41 36.83
CA ALA A 652 9.07 -8.47 36.14
C ALA A 652 7.88 -8.34 37.10
N VAL A 653 7.93 -8.98 38.28
CA VAL A 653 6.89 -8.89 39.31
C VAL A 653 6.84 -7.50 39.93
N THR A 654 7.99 -6.85 40.20
CA THR A 654 8.04 -5.48 40.72
C THR A 654 7.38 -4.47 39.77
N LYS A 655 7.38 -4.75 38.46
CA LYS A 655 6.81 -3.90 37.42
C LYS A 655 5.41 -4.34 36.95
N ASP A 656 4.77 -5.24 37.69
CA ASP A 656 3.45 -5.82 37.38
C ASP A 656 3.35 -6.31 35.93
N TYR A 657 4.27 -7.19 35.52
CA TYR A 657 4.23 -7.75 34.19
C TYR A 657 2.95 -8.57 33.96
N TYR A 658 2.34 -8.36 32.81
CA TYR A 658 1.24 -9.16 32.30
C TYR A 658 1.71 -9.99 31.09
N PHE A 659 1.03 -11.10 30.84
CA PHE A 659 1.16 -11.87 29.61
C PHE A 659 -0.10 -11.74 28.75
N GLN A 660 0.07 -11.85 27.43
CA GLN A 660 -1.00 -11.95 26.47
C GLN A 660 -0.88 -13.24 25.67
N MET A 661 -1.97 -13.99 25.63
CA MET A 661 -2.11 -15.21 24.83
C MET A 661 -3.44 -15.20 24.08
N TYR A 662 -3.62 -16.15 23.16
CA TYR A 662 -4.79 -16.30 22.33
C TYR A 662 -5.24 -17.75 22.25
N TYR A 663 -6.54 -17.98 22.30
CA TYR A 663 -7.19 -19.27 22.14
C TYR A 663 -8.42 -19.11 21.23
N ASP A 664 -8.51 -19.87 20.14
CA ASP A 664 -9.55 -19.69 19.11
C ASP A 664 -9.70 -18.23 18.61
N ASP A 665 -8.56 -17.57 18.44
CA ASP A 665 -8.41 -16.14 18.11
C ASP A 665 -8.94 -15.14 19.17
N LEU A 666 -9.38 -15.63 20.34
CA LEU A 666 -9.77 -14.80 21.48
C LEU A 666 -8.56 -14.48 22.36
N PRO A 667 -8.25 -13.18 22.62
CA PRO A 667 -7.18 -12.82 23.53
C PRO A 667 -7.59 -13.05 24.99
N PHE A 668 -6.61 -13.34 25.82
CA PHE A 668 -6.75 -13.23 27.26
C PHE A 668 -5.42 -12.81 27.88
N TRP A 669 -5.50 -12.29 29.11
CA TRP A 669 -4.37 -11.74 29.84
C TRP A 669 -4.34 -12.28 31.27
N GLY A 670 -3.14 -12.30 31.86
CA GLY A 670 -2.94 -12.59 33.27
C GLY A 670 -1.67 -11.94 33.78
N PHE A 671 -1.58 -11.76 35.10
CA PHE A 671 -0.38 -11.26 35.77
C PHE A 671 0.58 -12.40 36.10
N LEU A 672 1.88 -12.11 36.10
CA LEU A 672 2.90 -13.10 36.41
C LEU A 672 3.04 -13.38 37.91
N GLY A 673 2.80 -12.38 38.76
CA GLY A 673 3.01 -12.49 40.19
C GLY A 673 2.31 -11.39 40.98
N LYS A 674 2.60 -11.34 42.28
CA LYS A 674 2.11 -10.32 43.20
C LYS A 674 3.22 -9.89 44.15
N VAL A 675 3.18 -8.62 44.56
CA VAL A 675 4.01 -8.09 45.65
C VAL A 675 3.15 -8.01 46.91
N GLU A 676 3.63 -8.57 48.02
CA GLU A 676 2.96 -8.49 49.31
C GLU A 676 3.85 -7.72 50.29
N LYS A 677 3.30 -6.66 50.88
CA LYS A 677 3.98 -5.89 51.93
C LYS A 677 3.71 -6.56 53.26
N ASP A 678 4.76 -6.80 54.04
CA ASP A 678 4.59 -7.41 55.35
C ASP A 678 3.78 -6.47 56.28
N LYS A 679 2.88 -7.03 57.08
CA LYS A 679 1.99 -6.25 57.94
C LYS A 679 2.71 -5.67 59.16
N THR A 680 3.85 -6.25 59.53
CA THR A 680 4.65 -5.86 60.70
C THR A 680 5.78 -4.89 60.38
N ASP A 681 6.34 -4.93 59.17
CA ASP A 681 7.37 -3.99 58.70
C ASP A 681 7.08 -3.55 57.25
N PRO A 682 6.60 -2.31 57.03
CA PRO A 682 6.25 -1.80 55.70
C PRO A 682 7.45 -1.69 54.73
N SER A 683 8.68 -1.86 55.24
CA SER A 683 9.91 -1.77 54.44
C SER A 683 10.31 -3.10 53.78
N GLU A 684 9.80 -4.24 54.24
CA GLU A 684 10.06 -5.55 53.63
C GLU A 684 8.95 -5.93 52.64
N GLU A 685 9.27 -5.88 51.34
CA GLU A 685 8.40 -6.31 50.25
C GLU A 685 8.74 -7.74 49.83
N LYS A 686 7.77 -8.66 49.88
CA LYS A 686 7.92 -10.05 49.42
C LYS A 686 7.41 -10.19 47.99
N TYR A 687 8.17 -10.89 47.15
CA TYR A 687 7.89 -11.05 45.73
C TYR A 687 7.44 -12.48 45.42
N TYR A 688 6.21 -12.63 44.94
CA TYR A 688 5.64 -13.95 44.65
C TYR A 688 5.35 -14.15 43.17
N LEU A 689 5.76 -15.29 42.62
CA LEU A 689 5.44 -15.74 41.26
C LEU A 689 4.27 -16.73 41.28
N PHE A 690 3.30 -16.57 40.39
CA PHE A 690 2.22 -17.54 40.23
C PHE A 690 2.69 -18.76 39.44
N LYS A 691 2.43 -19.97 39.98
CA LYS A 691 2.79 -21.23 39.32
C LYS A 691 1.60 -22.01 38.76
N HIS A 692 0.36 -21.65 39.12
CA HIS A 692 -0.85 -22.37 38.69
C HIS A 692 -1.85 -21.45 37.98
N LEU A 693 -2.20 -21.78 36.74
CA LEU A 693 -3.21 -21.08 35.93
C LEU A 693 -4.52 -21.88 35.81
N HIS A 694 -5.64 -21.26 36.12
CA HIS A 694 -6.99 -21.79 35.91
C HIS A 694 -7.61 -21.20 34.63
N PHE A 695 -7.86 -22.05 33.65
CA PHE A 695 -8.59 -21.73 32.43
C PHE A 695 -10.07 -22.08 32.58
N GLU A 696 -10.93 -21.10 32.36
CA GLU A 696 -12.38 -21.23 32.35
C GLU A 696 -12.87 -20.88 30.94
N ILE A 697 -13.38 -21.88 30.21
CA ILE A 697 -13.75 -21.76 28.79
C ILE A 697 -15.27 -21.94 28.67
N LEU A 698 -15.92 -20.97 28.02
CA LEU A 698 -17.35 -21.03 27.72
C LEU A 698 -17.57 -21.44 26.26
N TYR A 699 -18.50 -22.35 26.04
CA TYR A 699 -18.83 -22.86 24.73
C TYR A 699 -20.34 -22.82 24.48
N ASN A 700 -20.72 -22.71 23.20
CA ASN A 700 -22.10 -22.84 22.76
C ASN A 700 -22.13 -23.83 21.60
N LYS A 701 -22.77 -24.99 21.81
CA LYS A 701 -22.78 -26.11 20.84
C LYS A 701 -21.36 -26.54 20.44
N ASP A 702 -21.00 -26.34 19.18
CA ASP A 702 -19.75 -26.75 18.54
C ASP A 702 -18.71 -25.62 18.47
N ARG A 703 -18.91 -24.51 19.19
CA ARG A 703 -18.05 -23.32 19.09
C ARG A 703 -17.59 -22.79 20.44
N VAL A 704 -16.36 -22.28 20.46
CA VAL A 704 -15.79 -21.56 21.61
C VAL A 704 -16.29 -20.11 21.59
N ILE A 705 -16.80 -19.65 22.73
CA ILE A 705 -17.36 -18.32 22.88
C ILE A 705 -16.42 -17.42 23.68
N GLU A 706 -15.87 -17.92 24.78
CA GLU A 706 -15.07 -17.11 25.69
C GLU A 706 -14.02 -17.95 26.41
N ILE A 707 -12.87 -17.34 26.69
CA ILE A 707 -11.84 -17.90 27.57
C ILE A 707 -11.49 -16.89 28.67
N ASN A 708 -11.24 -17.40 29.87
CA ASN A 708 -10.73 -16.63 31.00
C ASN A 708 -9.58 -17.40 31.65
N ALA A 709 -8.50 -16.70 32.01
CA ALA A 709 -7.37 -17.27 32.71
C ALA A 709 -7.18 -16.55 34.05
N LYS A 710 -7.19 -17.30 35.15
CA LYS A 710 -6.99 -16.79 36.50
C LYS A 710 -5.80 -17.49 37.14
N ALA A 711 -4.84 -16.75 37.67
CA ALA A 711 -3.78 -17.33 38.48
C ALA A 711 -4.34 -17.69 39.87
N ASP A 712 -3.94 -18.85 40.43
CA ASP A 712 -4.30 -19.21 41.80
C ASP A 712 -3.50 -18.34 42.79
N PRO A 713 -4.16 -17.51 43.62
CA PRO A 713 -3.49 -16.65 44.59
C PRO A 713 -2.76 -17.42 45.71
N ASN A 714 -3.09 -18.70 45.92
CA ASN A 714 -2.49 -19.57 46.94
C ASN A 714 -1.32 -20.40 46.39
N ALA A 715 -1.28 -20.67 45.08
CA ALA A 715 -0.20 -21.41 44.44
C ALA A 715 0.90 -20.45 43.96
N VAL A 716 1.71 -19.99 44.91
CA VAL A 716 2.81 -19.04 44.68
C VAL A 716 4.20 -19.62 45.00
N VAL A 717 5.22 -18.99 44.44
CA VAL A 717 6.64 -19.25 44.73
C VAL A 717 7.29 -17.94 45.20
N ASP A 718 8.01 -17.99 46.31
CA ASP A 718 8.75 -16.83 46.86
C ASP A 718 10.05 -16.61 46.08
N LEU A 719 10.22 -15.41 45.53
CA LEU A 719 11.38 -14.97 44.76
C LEU A 719 12.22 -13.92 45.51
N THR A 720 11.99 -13.68 46.81
CA THR A 720 12.61 -12.57 47.56
C THR A 720 14.12 -12.73 47.71
N GLU A 721 14.62 -13.97 47.84
CA GLU A 721 16.05 -14.27 47.96
C GLU A 721 16.69 -14.66 46.61
N ASP A 722 17.95 -14.28 46.38
CA ASP A 722 18.74 -14.64 45.18
C ASP A 722 19.31 -16.08 45.25
N LYS A 723 18.41 -17.05 45.44
CA LYS A 723 18.74 -18.48 45.47
C LYS A 723 18.08 -19.22 44.30
N GLU A 724 18.59 -20.41 44.02
CA GLU A 724 17.96 -21.30 43.06
C GLU A 724 16.62 -21.81 43.62
N VAL A 725 15.58 -21.78 42.79
CA VAL A 725 14.23 -22.15 43.20
C VAL A 725 13.65 -23.14 42.20
N GLU A 726 13.17 -24.29 42.69
CA GLU A 726 12.44 -25.24 41.86
C GLU A 726 10.97 -24.82 41.75
N VAL A 727 10.48 -24.70 40.52
CA VAL A 727 9.11 -24.30 40.20
C VAL A 727 8.44 -25.38 39.36
N GLU A 728 7.27 -25.82 39.82
CA GLU A 728 6.38 -26.72 39.08
C GLU A 728 5.19 -25.91 38.55
N PHE A 729 5.16 -25.70 37.23
CA PHE A 729 4.09 -24.95 36.58
C PHE A 729 2.91 -25.88 36.29
N MET A 730 1.71 -25.51 36.74
CA MET A 730 0.49 -26.31 36.65
C MET A 730 -0.66 -25.54 36.01
N TYR A 731 -1.66 -26.27 35.49
CA TYR A 731 -2.88 -25.68 34.96
C TYR A 731 -4.14 -26.52 35.22
N THR A 732 -5.29 -25.86 35.24
CA THR A 732 -6.62 -26.48 35.38
C THR A 732 -7.53 -25.95 34.29
N VAL A 733 -8.40 -26.79 33.73
CA VAL A 733 -9.33 -26.45 32.64
C VAL A 733 -10.74 -26.81 33.04
N ARG A 734 -11.65 -25.83 32.99
CA ARG A 734 -13.09 -25.99 33.26
C ARG A 734 -13.90 -25.50 32.07
N TRP A 735 -14.89 -26.30 31.66
CA TRP A 735 -15.77 -25.98 30.55
C TRP A 735 -17.17 -25.62 31.05
N LYS A 736 -17.77 -24.55 30.52
CA LYS A 736 -19.12 -24.11 30.88
C LYS A 736 -19.96 -23.84 29.64
N GLU A 737 -21.18 -24.37 29.61
CA GLU A 737 -22.11 -24.10 28.50
C GLU A 737 -22.70 -22.69 28.63
N THR A 738 -22.85 -21.98 27.51
CA THR A 738 -23.45 -20.65 27.44
C THR A 738 -24.47 -20.52 26.30
N SER A 739 -25.47 -19.66 26.50
CA SER A 739 -26.49 -19.34 25.49
C SER A 739 -26.08 -18.21 24.53
N ILE A 740 -24.88 -17.64 24.68
CA ILE A 740 -24.39 -16.53 23.87
C ILE A 740 -24.07 -17.02 22.44
N PRO A 741 -24.63 -16.40 21.38
CA PRO A 741 -24.34 -16.78 20.00
C PRO A 741 -22.90 -16.44 19.59
N PHE A 742 -22.34 -17.17 18.62
CA PHE A 742 -20.96 -16.97 18.15
C PHE A 742 -20.70 -15.57 17.60
N GLU A 743 -21.69 -14.95 16.94
CA GLU A 743 -21.56 -13.60 16.39
C GLU A 743 -21.33 -12.54 17.48
N SER A 744 -21.92 -12.72 18.66
CA SER A 744 -21.76 -11.81 19.80
C SER A 744 -20.60 -12.19 20.72
N ARG A 745 -19.77 -13.18 20.37
CA ARG A 745 -18.66 -13.65 21.23
C ARG A 745 -17.64 -12.56 21.55
N MET A 746 -17.44 -11.63 20.61
CA MET A 746 -16.51 -10.52 20.76
C MET A 746 -17.06 -9.39 21.65
N GLU A 747 -18.34 -9.43 22.00
CA GLU A 747 -19.00 -8.37 22.75
C GLU A 747 -18.42 -8.19 24.15
N LYS A 748 -18.05 -9.26 24.86
CA LYS A 748 -17.35 -9.18 26.16
C LYS A 748 -16.09 -8.33 26.09
N TYR A 749 -15.30 -8.50 25.05
CA TYR A 749 -14.05 -7.80 24.87
C TYR A 749 -14.27 -6.33 24.46
N SER A 750 -15.41 -6.05 23.81
CA SER A 750 -15.86 -4.67 23.64
C SER A 750 -16.41 -4.06 24.95
N GLN A 751 -17.09 -4.84 25.79
CA GLN A 751 -17.74 -4.36 27.02
C GLN A 751 -16.75 -4.09 28.18
N SER A 752 -15.65 -4.82 28.22
CA SER A 752 -14.56 -4.58 29.19
C SER A 752 -13.87 -3.22 28.97
N SER A 753 -14.00 -2.62 27.78
CA SER A 753 -13.63 -1.24 27.53
C SER A 753 -14.68 -0.20 27.95
N SER A 754 -15.92 -0.64 28.16
CA SER A 754 -17.10 0.21 28.40
C SER A 754 -17.67 -0.01 29.80
N GLN A 755 -16.87 0.21 30.84
CA GLN A 755 -17.41 0.29 32.21
C GLN A 755 -18.52 1.36 32.26
N PRO A 756 -19.71 1.06 32.82
CA PRO A 756 -20.89 1.93 32.74
C PRO A 756 -20.67 3.34 33.32
N HIS A 757 -19.83 3.47 34.35
CA HIS A 757 -19.48 4.77 34.94
C HIS A 757 -18.71 5.68 33.97
N HIS A 758 -17.91 5.13 33.06
CA HIS A 758 -17.22 5.91 32.04
C HIS A 758 -18.16 6.30 30.88
N LEU A 759 -19.15 5.46 30.54
CA LEU A 759 -20.11 5.75 29.47
C LEU A 759 -20.96 6.99 29.76
N GLU A 760 -21.38 7.16 31.02
CA GLU A 760 -22.10 8.35 31.48
C GLU A 760 -21.23 9.62 31.36
N ILE A 761 -19.93 9.51 31.70
CA ILE A 761 -18.96 10.60 31.56
C ILE A 761 -18.71 10.93 30.08
N HIS A 762 -18.65 9.92 29.19
CA HIS A 762 -18.54 10.13 27.75
C HIS A 762 -19.76 10.87 27.20
N TRP A 763 -20.98 10.40 27.48
CA TRP A 763 -22.20 11.08 27.03
C TRP A 763 -22.35 12.48 27.63
N PHE A 764 -22.00 12.66 28.90
CA PHE A 764 -22.02 13.98 29.55
C PHE A 764 -20.99 14.95 28.93
N SER A 765 -19.78 14.47 28.64
CA SER A 765 -18.74 15.20 27.90
C SER A 765 -19.20 15.59 26.49
N ILE A 766 -19.82 14.66 25.76
CA ILE A 766 -20.29 14.86 24.39
C ILE A 766 -21.44 15.86 24.35
N ILE A 767 -22.41 15.74 25.27
CA ILE A 767 -23.52 16.68 25.36
C ILE A 767 -22.97 18.07 25.68
N ASN A 768 -22.05 18.18 26.64
CA ASN A 768 -21.44 19.47 26.98
C ASN A 768 -20.60 20.05 25.83
N SER A 769 -19.79 19.25 25.15
CA SER A 769 -18.99 19.68 23.99
C SER A 769 -19.88 20.06 22.80
N CYS A 770 -20.90 19.26 22.48
CA CYS A 770 -21.83 19.54 21.39
C CYS A 770 -22.67 20.79 21.68
N VAL A 771 -23.20 20.94 22.90
CA VAL A 771 -23.99 22.12 23.30
C VAL A 771 -23.13 23.38 23.29
N THR A 772 -21.93 23.34 23.88
CA THR A 772 -21.02 24.51 23.89
C THR A 772 -20.61 24.90 22.46
N VAL A 773 -20.30 23.93 21.60
CA VAL A 773 -19.97 24.19 20.20
C VAL A 773 -21.17 24.75 19.42
N LEU A 774 -22.36 24.18 19.56
CA LEU A 774 -23.56 24.69 18.88
C LEU A 774 -23.92 26.11 19.32
N LEU A 775 -23.75 26.43 20.61
CA LEU A 775 -23.96 27.78 21.13
C LEU A 775 -22.88 28.75 20.63
N LEU A 776 -21.61 28.38 20.66
CA LEU A 776 -20.51 29.23 20.18
C LEU A 776 -20.56 29.45 18.66
N THR A 777 -20.85 28.41 17.88
CA THR A 777 -21.02 28.52 16.43
C THR A 777 -22.27 29.30 16.06
N GLY A 778 -23.39 29.08 16.75
CA GLY A 778 -24.62 29.88 16.59
C GLY A 778 -24.39 31.36 16.92
N PHE A 779 -23.70 31.65 18.02
CA PHE A 779 -23.34 33.02 18.40
C PHE A 779 -22.42 33.67 17.36
N LEU A 780 -21.35 32.99 16.93
CA LEU A 780 -20.44 33.50 15.90
C LEU A 780 -21.14 33.72 14.56
N ALA A 781 -22.02 32.79 14.15
CA ALA A 781 -22.80 32.89 12.92
C ALA A 781 -23.81 34.05 12.97
N THR A 782 -24.48 34.27 14.09
CA THR A 782 -25.40 35.41 14.25
C THR A 782 -24.67 36.75 14.21
N ILE A 783 -23.49 36.85 14.83
CA ILE A 783 -22.63 38.04 14.71
C ILE A 783 -22.23 38.27 13.25
N LEU A 784 -21.71 37.24 12.57
CA LEU A 784 -21.25 37.35 11.19
C LEU A 784 -22.38 37.72 10.23
N MET A 785 -23.56 37.11 10.37
CA MET A 785 -24.74 37.43 9.57
C MET A 785 -25.28 38.82 9.87
N ARG A 786 -25.26 39.26 11.13
CA ARG A 786 -25.69 40.62 11.50
C ARG A 786 -24.75 41.67 10.92
N VAL A 787 -23.43 41.44 10.99
CA VAL A 787 -22.41 42.32 10.42
C VAL A 787 -22.51 42.35 8.89
N LEU A 788 -22.58 41.19 8.23
CA LEU A 788 -22.74 41.12 6.78
C LEU A 788 -24.04 41.78 6.29
N LYS A 789 -25.17 41.51 6.96
CA LYS A 789 -26.45 42.15 6.61
C LYS A 789 -26.35 43.67 6.73
N ASN A 790 -25.70 44.17 7.79
CA ASN A 790 -25.49 45.60 7.97
C ASN A 790 -24.58 46.18 6.87
N ASP A 791 -23.51 45.47 6.50
CA ASP A 791 -22.58 45.89 5.44
C ASP A 791 -23.17 45.86 4.04
N PHE A 792 -24.08 44.90 3.76
CA PHE A 792 -24.84 44.83 2.51
C PHE A 792 -25.94 45.89 2.43
N VAL A 793 -26.67 46.14 3.52
CA VAL A 793 -27.69 47.21 3.57
C VAL A 793 -27.04 48.58 3.39
N LYS A 794 -25.89 48.81 4.05
CA LYS A 794 -25.10 50.03 3.86
C LYS A 794 -24.65 50.19 2.39
N TYR A 795 -24.20 49.10 1.76
CA TYR A 795 -23.81 49.11 0.34
C TYR A 795 -24.97 49.46 -0.61
N ALA A 796 -26.14 48.88 -0.38
CA ALA A 796 -27.32 49.13 -1.21
C ALA A 796 -27.85 50.57 -1.10
N HIS A 797 -27.59 51.26 0.03
CA HIS A 797 -27.89 52.68 0.19
C HIS A 797 -26.78 53.61 -0.33
N ASP A 798 -25.52 53.19 -0.28
CA ASP A 798 -24.39 54.01 -0.77
C ASP A 798 -24.36 54.14 -2.32
N GLU A 799 -24.96 53.20 -3.08
CA GLU A 799 -25.12 53.33 -4.56
C GLU A 799 -26.07 54.48 -4.97
N GLU A 800 -27.04 54.87 -4.12
CA GLU A 800 -27.96 55.98 -4.41
C GLU A 800 -27.32 57.36 -4.15
N ALA A 801 -26.16 57.40 -3.46
CA ALA A 801 -25.41 58.60 -3.11
C ALA A 801 -24.02 58.60 -3.78
N ALA A 802 -23.99 58.39 -5.11
CA ALA A 802 -22.76 58.47 -5.89
C ALA A 802 -22.26 59.92 -6.01
N ASP A 803 -21.33 60.34 -5.14
CA ASP A 803 -20.10 61.01 -5.61
C ASP A 803 -18.96 61.22 -4.59
N ASP A 804 -19.11 61.05 -3.27
CA ASP A 804 -18.05 61.54 -2.33
C ASP A 804 -17.65 60.62 -1.15
N GLN A 805 -18.05 59.34 -1.09
CA GLN A 805 -17.56 58.42 -0.03
C GLN A 805 -16.56 57.38 -0.54
N GLU A 806 -15.32 57.44 -0.02
CA GLU A 806 -14.28 56.44 -0.23
C GLU A 806 -14.78 55.05 0.21
N GLU A 807 -14.74 54.06 -0.70
CA GLU A 807 -15.04 52.67 -0.38
C GLU A 807 -14.13 52.20 0.78
N THR A 808 -14.69 51.72 1.89
CA THR A 808 -13.91 51.27 3.06
C THR A 808 -13.95 49.75 3.23
N GLY A 809 -12.86 49.18 3.74
CA GLY A 809 -12.77 47.77 4.15
C GLY A 809 -12.64 46.77 2.99
N TRP A 810 -13.30 45.61 3.10
CA TRP A 810 -13.13 44.50 2.13
C TRP A 810 -13.57 44.87 0.71
N LYS A 811 -14.49 45.83 0.56
CA LYS A 811 -14.98 46.32 -0.74
C LYS A 811 -13.86 46.99 -1.55
N TYR A 812 -12.97 47.70 -0.85
CA TYR A 812 -11.91 48.51 -1.46
C TYR A 812 -10.72 47.67 -1.99
N ILE A 813 -10.66 46.39 -1.62
CA ILE A 813 -9.59 45.45 -2.03
C ILE A 813 -10.04 44.47 -3.13
N HIS A 814 -11.19 44.67 -3.77
CA HIS A 814 -11.74 43.77 -4.79
C HIS A 814 -10.76 43.46 -5.95
N GLY A 815 -9.88 44.41 -6.28
CA GLY A 815 -8.83 44.26 -7.30
C GLY A 815 -7.58 43.49 -6.86
N ASP A 816 -7.42 43.20 -5.56
CA ASP A 816 -6.21 42.60 -4.98
C ASP A 816 -6.46 41.28 -4.24
N VAL A 817 -7.71 40.97 -3.87
CA VAL A 817 -8.07 39.79 -3.07
C VAL A 817 -7.73 38.44 -3.72
N PHE A 818 -7.84 38.35 -5.05
CA PHE A 818 -7.55 37.11 -5.79
C PHE A 818 -6.10 37.04 -6.30
N ARG A 819 -5.20 37.88 -5.79
CA ARG A 819 -3.76 37.79 -6.09
C ARG A 819 -3.21 36.46 -5.59
N TYR A 820 -2.27 35.90 -6.35
CA TYR A 820 -1.66 34.62 -6.02
C TYR A 820 -0.83 34.68 -4.74
N PRO A 821 -0.84 33.61 -3.92
CA PRO A 821 -0.03 33.56 -2.71
C PRO A 821 1.47 33.49 -3.00
N LYS A 822 2.28 33.98 -2.05
CA LYS A 822 3.73 33.74 -2.03
C LYS A 822 3.99 32.23 -1.97
N TYR A 823 4.94 31.69 -2.72
CA TYR A 823 5.23 30.23 -2.78
C TYR A 823 4.04 29.34 -3.23
N LYS A 824 3.47 29.63 -4.41
CA LYS A 824 2.30 28.93 -4.98
C LYS A 824 2.42 27.40 -5.02
N SER A 825 3.60 26.87 -5.32
CA SER A 825 3.87 25.42 -5.41
C SER A 825 3.76 24.74 -4.05
N LEU A 826 4.38 25.34 -3.02
CA LEU A 826 4.30 24.84 -1.64
C LEU A 826 2.87 24.87 -1.13
N PHE A 827 2.13 25.94 -1.44
CA PHE A 827 0.73 26.07 -1.05
C PHE A 827 -0.16 25.00 -1.69
N ALA A 828 0.02 24.76 -3.00
CA ALA A 828 -0.72 23.73 -3.72
C ALA A 828 -0.38 22.32 -3.21
N ALA A 829 0.90 22.04 -2.91
CA ALA A 829 1.32 20.77 -2.32
C ALA A 829 0.70 20.57 -0.92
N ALA A 830 0.72 21.58 -0.06
CA ALA A 830 0.13 21.52 1.28
C ALA A 830 -1.38 21.28 1.23
N LEU A 831 -2.09 21.93 0.30
CA LEU A 831 -3.52 21.67 0.04
C LEU A 831 -3.77 20.26 -0.48
N GLY A 832 -2.90 19.75 -1.35
CA GLY A 832 -2.95 18.38 -1.86
C GLY A 832 -2.89 17.36 -0.74
N SER A 833 -1.82 17.42 0.04
CA SER A 833 -1.61 16.53 1.19
C SER A 833 -2.73 16.62 2.21
N GLY A 834 -3.22 17.84 2.52
CA GLY A 834 -4.33 18.00 3.44
C GLY A 834 -5.66 17.44 2.93
N THR A 835 -5.94 17.52 1.62
CA THR A 835 -7.12 16.85 1.03
C THR A 835 -7.02 15.33 1.03
N GLN A 836 -5.83 14.77 0.86
CA GLN A 836 -5.60 13.33 0.97
C GLN A 836 -5.89 12.85 2.39
N LEU A 837 -5.34 13.52 3.39
CA LEU A 837 -5.54 13.16 4.80
C LEU A 837 -7.00 13.31 5.22
N PHE A 838 -7.71 14.33 4.70
CA PHE A 838 -9.15 14.47 4.89
C PHE A 838 -9.93 13.29 4.30
N ALA A 839 -9.62 12.88 3.07
CA ALA A 839 -10.27 11.75 2.42
C ALA A 839 -9.96 10.42 3.14
N LEU A 840 -8.71 10.22 3.54
CA LEU A 840 -8.26 9.07 4.34
C LEU A 840 -9.06 8.96 5.63
N ALA A 841 -9.13 10.04 6.42
CA ALA A 841 -9.87 10.06 7.67
C ALA A 841 -11.36 9.72 7.45
N LEU A 842 -11.98 10.30 6.42
CA LEU A 842 -13.37 10.05 6.08
C LEU A 842 -13.64 8.58 5.69
N PHE A 843 -12.79 7.98 4.85
CA PHE A 843 -12.92 6.56 4.48
C PHE A 843 -12.74 5.62 5.67
N ILE A 844 -11.76 5.91 6.55
CA ILE A 844 -11.54 5.11 7.77
C ILE A 844 -12.76 5.18 8.68
N PHE A 845 -13.32 6.38 8.90
CA PHE A 845 -14.53 6.51 9.71
C PHE A 845 -15.73 5.80 9.07
N ILE A 846 -15.90 5.86 7.74
CA ILE A 846 -16.98 5.12 7.05
C ILE A 846 -16.83 3.62 7.27
N LEU A 847 -15.63 3.05 7.08
CA LEU A 847 -15.39 1.62 7.31
C LEU A 847 -15.57 1.23 8.79
N ALA A 848 -15.21 2.13 9.71
CA ALA A 848 -15.46 1.93 11.13
C ALA A 848 -16.96 1.92 11.47
N LEU A 849 -17.75 2.80 10.87
CA LEU A 849 -19.21 2.83 11.04
C LEU A 849 -19.91 1.61 10.43
N VAL A 850 -19.38 1.08 9.33
CA VAL A 850 -19.86 -0.16 8.69
C VAL A 850 -19.52 -1.40 9.54
N GLY A 851 -18.65 -1.27 10.54
CA GLY A 851 -18.27 -2.36 11.45
C GLY A 851 -17.14 -3.27 10.92
N VAL A 852 -16.41 -2.83 9.90
CA VAL A 852 -15.26 -3.58 9.33
C VAL A 852 -14.12 -3.70 10.35
N PHE A 853 -13.95 -2.68 11.19
CA PHE A 853 -12.95 -2.66 12.25
C PHE A 853 -13.58 -3.11 13.57
N TYR A 854 -13.53 -4.42 13.86
CA TYR A 854 -13.79 -4.89 15.22
C TYR A 854 -12.52 -4.70 16.09
N PRO A 855 -12.65 -4.39 17.40
CA PRO A 855 -11.54 -3.95 18.26
C PRO A 855 -10.40 -4.97 18.42
N TYR A 856 -10.66 -6.22 18.03
CA TYR A 856 -9.72 -7.34 18.09
C TYR A 856 -9.47 -7.98 16.72
N ASN A 857 -9.86 -7.33 15.62
CA ASN A 857 -9.44 -7.75 14.28
C ASN A 857 -7.98 -7.35 14.10
N ARG A 858 -7.10 -8.35 14.09
CA ARG A 858 -5.67 -8.11 14.21
C ARG A 858 -5.14 -7.35 13.00
N GLY A 859 -4.82 -6.08 13.24
CA GLY A 859 -4.25 -5.14 12.28
C GLY A 859 -5.11 -4.83 11.05
N ALA A 860 -6.42 -5.08 11.09
CA ALA A 860 -7.35 -4.65 10.03
C ALA A 860 -7.34 -3.13 9.85
N LEU A 861 -7.22 -2.38 10.95
CA LEU A 861 -7.09 -0.92 10.90
C LEU A 861 -5.80 -0.47 10.22
N PHE A 862 -4.66 -1.09 10.55
CA PHE A 862 -3.36 -0.74 9.95
C PHE A 862 -3.28 -1.14 8.47
N THR A 863 -3.79 -2.32 8.11
CA THR A 863 -3.88 -2.75 6.70
C THR A 863 -4.78 -1.81 5.90
N ALA A 864 -5.96 -1.46 6.42
CA ALA A 864 -6.83 -0.48 5.78
C ALA A 864 -6.19 0.90 5.70
N LEU A 865 -5.47 1.35 6.73
CA LEU A 865 -4.73 2.62 6.71
C LEU A 865 -3.74 2.66 5.54
N VAL A 866 -2.91 1.63 5.38
CA VAL A 866 -1.92 1.55 4.30
C VAL A 866 -2.59 1.53 2.92
N VAL A 867 -3.62 0.67 2.75
CA VAL A 867 -4.34 0.53 1.48
C VAL A 867 -5.06 1.82 1.11
N ILE A 868 -5.81 2.42 2.02
CA ILE A 868 -6.57 3.65 1.77
C ILE A 868 -5.62 4.84 1.59
N TYR A 869 -4.50 4.90 2.32
CA TYR A 869 -3.49 5.94 2.11
C TYR A 869 -2.93 5.89 0.69
N ALA A 870 -2.64 4.68 0.18
CA ALA A 870 -2.20 4.48 -1.19
C ALA A 870 -3.28 4.90 -2.20
N LEU A 871 -4.54 4.51 -1.99
CA LEU A 871 -5.66 4.88 -2.87
C LEU A 871 -5.93 6.38 -2.89
N THR A 872 -5.84 7.05 -1.73
CA THR A 872 -6.10 8.49 -1.59
C THR A 872 -4.94 9.37 -2.09
N SER A 873 -3.76 8.82 -2.34
CA SER A 873 -2.61 9.57 -2.92
C SER A 873 -2.94 10.20 -4.27
N GLY A 874 -3.78 9.56 -5.09
CA GLY A 874 -4.28 10.12 -6.34
C GLY A 874 -5.11 11.39 -6.15
N ILE A 875 -5.86 11.49 -5.05
CA ILE A 875 -6.63 12.70 -4.69
C ILE A 875 -5.67 13.84 -4.38
N ALA A 876 -4.57 13.57 -3.65
CA ALA A 876 -3.53 14.55 -3.33
C ALA A 876 -2.89 15.15 -4.59
N GLY A 877 -2.48 14.27 -5.51
CA GLY A 877 -1.89 14.68 -6.79
C GLY A 877 -2.87 15.49 -7.63
N TYR A 878 -4.13 15.04 -7.72
CA TYR A 878 -5.17 15.74 -8.47
C TYR A 878 -5.44 17.14 -7.90
N THR A 879 -5.62 17.27 -6.59
CA THR A 879 -5.95 18.57 -5.97
C THR A 879 -4.78 19.53 -5.98
N ALA A 880 -3.54 19.07 -5.71
CA ALA A 880 -2.34 19.91 -5.81
C ALA A 880 -2.12 20.41 -7.25
N ALA A 881 -2.19 19.51 -8.23
CA ALA A 881 -1.97 19.87 -9.63
C ALA A 881 -3.11 20.75 -10.17
N SER A 882 -4.38 20.41 -9.89
CA SER A 882 -5.54 21.21 -10.29
C SER A 882 -5.47 22.62 -9.71
N PHE A 883 -5.15 22.74 -8.42
CA PHE A 883 -5.05 24.04 -7.77
C PHE A 883 -3.86 24.86 -8.25
N TYR A 884 -2.69 24.24 -8.46
CA TYR A 884 -1.52 24.93 -9.01
C TYR A 884 -1.76 25.46 -10.43
N HIS A 885 -2.46 24.69 -11.28
CA HIS A 885 -2.81 25.13 -12.64
C HIS A 885 -3.94 26.17 -12.66
N GLN A 886 -4.88 26.16 -11.69
CA GLN A 886 -5.83 27.27 -11.51
C GLN A 886 -5.12 28.60 -11.24
N LEU A 887 -3.92 28.56 -10.62
CA LEU A 887 -3.11 29.75 -10.34
C LEU A 887 -2.24 30.22 -11.52
N GLU A 888 -2.17 29.46 -12.63
CA GLU A 888 -1.41 29.81 -13.85
C GLU A 888 -2.15 29.36 -15.12
N GLY A 889 -3.05 30.21 -15.65
CA GLY A 889 -3.72 29.97 -16.93
C GLY A 889 -2.92 30.48 -18.14
N SER A 890 -2.73 29.64 -19.17
CA SER A 890 -2.33 30.08 -20.51
C SER A 890 -3.21 29.43 -21.58
N ASN A 891 -3.49 30.16 -22.67
CA ASN A 891 -4.21 29.66 -23.85
C ASN A 891 -3.40 28.52 -24.48
N TRP A 892 -3.88 27.27 -24.34
CA TRP A 892 -3.20 26.09 -24.86
C TRP A 892 -3.62 25.73 -26.29
N ALA A 893 -4.85 26.07 -26.69
CA ALA A 893 -5.35 25.81 -28.04
C ALA A 893 -4.79 26.86 -29.03
N PRO A 894 -4.17 26.44 -30.14
CA PRO A 894 -3.60 27.36 -31.12
C PRO A 894 -4.68 28.09 -31.95
N VAL A 895 -5.93 27.59 -31.98
CA VAL A 895 -7.04 28.09 -32.80
C VAL A 895 -8.34 28.18 -31.95
N ARG A 896 -9.21 29.16 -32.24
CA ARG A 896 -10.53 29.31 -31.59
C ARG A 896 -11.55 28.34 -32.19
N THR A 897 -12.36 27.69 -31.34
CA THR A 897 -13.39 26.75 -31.79
C THR A 897 -14.65 27.45 -32.29
N THR A 898 -15.32 26.87 -33.29
CA THR A 898 -16.60 27.37 -33.82
C THR A 898 -17.78 27.05 -32.89
N LYS A 899 -18.89 27.80 -32.98
CA LYS A 899 -20.02 27.71 -32.03
C LYS A 899 -20.82 26.39 -32.12
N TYR A 900 -20.94 25.81 -33.31
CA TYR A 900 -21.73 24.59 -33.54
C TYR A 900 -20.85 23.50 -34.16
N PRO A 901 -20.87 22.25 -33.64
CA PRO A 901 -20.11 21.15 -34.23
C PRO A 901 -20.67 20.79 -35.60
N ARG A 902 -19.78 20.59 -36.58
CA ARG A 902 -20.15 20.11 -37.91
C ARG A 902 -20.47 18.60 -37.90
N GLU A 903 -21.39 18.17 -38.77
CA GLU A 903 -21.73 16.75 -38.93
C GLU A 903 -20.58 15.97 -39.57
N ILE A 904 -20.31 14.77 -39.05
CA ILE A 904 -19.23 13.89 -39.55
C ILE A 904 -19.76 13.14 -40.79
N PRO A 905 -19.05 13.18 -41.93
CA PRO A 905 -19.47 12.47 -43.13
C PRO A 905 -19.49 10.95 -42.93
N SER A 906 -20.38 10.23 -43.62
CA SER A 906 -20.48 8.78 -43.54
C SER A 906 -19.23 8.11 -44.12
N LEU A 907 -18.41 7.50 -43.24
CA LEU A 907 -17.17 6.85 -43.63
C LEU A 907 -17.42 5.42 -44.17
N PRO A 908 -16.64 4.98 -45.19
CA PRO A 908 -16.60 3.58 -45.60
C PRO A 908 -16.27 2.64 -44.44
N TRP A 909 -16.73 1.38 -44.51
CA TRP A 909 -16.61 0.42 -43.41
C TRP A 909 -15.17 0.26 -42.88
N TYR A 910 -14.17 0.25 -43.75
CA TYR A 910 -12.75 0.08 -43.41
C TYR A 910 -12.13 1.31 -42.70
N ARG A 911 -12.77 2.48 -42.75
CA ARG A 911 -12.37 3.70 -42.03
C ARG A 911 -13.10 3.88 -40.69
N LYS A 912 -13.94 2.93 -40.30
CA LYS A 912 -14.57 2.93 -38.96
C LYS A 912 -13.56 2.54 -37.89
N THR A 913 -13.87 2.86 -36.64
CA THR A 913 -13.00 2.67 -35.47
C THR A 913 -12.52 1.23 -35.31
N ILE A 914 -13.39 0.22 -35.46
CA ILE A 914 -13.03 -1.18 -35.19
C ILE A 914 -11.98 -1.71 -36.19
N PRO A 915 -12.17 -1.59 -37.52
CA PRO A 915 -11.12 -1.96 -38.48
C PRO A 915 -9.82 -1.17 -38.31
N GLN A 916 -9.90 0.11 -37.95
CA GLN A 916 -8.71 0.92 -37.68
C GLN A 916 -7.96 0.45 -36.42
N MET A 917 -8.67 0.09 -35.35
CA MET A 917 -8.07 -0.53 -34.16
C MET A 917 -7.42 -1.87 -34.48
N ALA A 918 -8.05 -2.69 -35.32
CA ALA A 918 -7.47 -3.98 -35.73
C ALA A 918 -6.15 -3.77 -36.51
N MET A 919 -6.12 -2.84 -37.46
CA MET A 919 -4.89 -2.50 -38.19
C MET A 919 -3.83 -1.86 -37.27
N ALA A 920 -4.26 -0.98 -36.36
CA ALA A 920 -3.37 -0.27 -35.43
C ALA A 920 -2.66 -1.21 -34.46
N GLY A 921 -3.35 -2.24 -33.97
CA GLY A 921 -2.80 -3.18 -32.99
C GLY A 921 -2.05 -4.36 -33.60
N PHE A 922 -2.44 -4.82 -34.81
CA PHE A 922 -1.80 -5.94 -35.48
C PHE A 922 -0.33 -5.65 -35.85
N LEU A 923 -0.05 -4.43 -36.31
CA LEU A 923 1.29 -4.03 -36.76
C LEU A 923 2.32 -4.00 -35.60
N PRO A 924 2.09 -3.31 -34.46
CA PRO A 924 2.96 -3.40 -33.29
C PRO A 924 3.03 -4.82 -32.73
N PHE A 925 1.91 -5.57 -32.71
CA PHE A 925 1.89 -6.96 -32.26
C PHE A 925 2.81 -7.86 -33.11
N SER A 926 2.78 -7.71 -34.44
CA SER A 926 3.64 -8.47 -35.35
C SER A 926 5.14 -8.20 -35.12
N ALA A 927 5.49 -6.97 -34.71
CA ALA A 927 6.87 -6.59 -34.40
C ALA A 927 7.40 -7.22 -33.09
N ILE A 928 6.50 -7.53 -32.15
CA ILE A 928 6.86 -8.08 -30.83
C ILE A 928 6.52 -9.57 -30.67
N TYR A 929 5.89 -10.22 -31.66
CA TYR A 929 5.36 -11.57 -31.56
C TYR A 929 6.38 -12.61 -31.06
N ILE A 930 7.58 -12.60 -31.63
CA ILE A 930 8.65 -13.55 -31.25
C ILE A 930 9.16 -13.24 -29.84
N GLU A 931 9.30 -11.97 -29.50
CA GLU A 931 9.75 -11.55 -28.16
C GLU A 931 8.72 -11.92 -27.10
N LEU A 932 7.43 -11.75 -27.40
CA LEU A 932 6.32 -12.09 -26.51
C LEU A 932 6.35 -13.57 -26.11
N TYR A 933 6.76 -14.47 -27.01
CA TYR A 933 6.99 -15.88 -26.68
C TYR A 933 8.03 -16.05 -25.57
N TYR A 934 9.17 -15.37 -25.66
CA TYR A 934 10.23 -15.45 -24.65
C TYR A 934 9.81 -14.82 -23.32
N ILE A 935 9.04 -13.73 -23.36
CA ILE A 935 8.47 -13.11 -22.16
C ILE A 935 7.56 -14.11 -21.44
N PHE A 936 6.62 -14.72 -22.15
CA PHE A 936 5.67 -15.67 -21.56
C PHE A 936 6.37 -16.94 -21.07
N ALA A 937 7.35 -17.45 -21.81
CA ALA A 937 8.17 -18.58 -21.39
C ALA A 937 9.01 -18.27 -20.14
N SER A 938 9.39 -17.00 -19.92
CA SER A 938 10.14 -16.57 -18.74
C SER A 938 9.26 -16.33 -17.51
N VAL A 939 8.04 -15.80 -17.71
CA VAL A 939 7.11 -15.47 -16.62
C VAL A 939 6.41 -16.73 -16.10
N TRP A 940 6.03 -17.63 -17.00
CA TRP A 940 5.25 -18.84 -16.67
C TRP A 940 6.06 -20.14 -16.73
N GLY A 941 7.30 -20.11 -17.24
CA GLY A 941 8.19 -21.26 -17.30
C GLY A 941 9.35 -21.20 -16.30
N HIS A 942 10.04 -22.33 -16.11
CA HIS A 942 11.19 -22.44 -15.20
C HIS A 942 12.50 -21.78 -15.70
N ARG A 943 12.50 -21.19 -16.91
CA ARG A 943 13.71 -20.60 -17.48
C ARG A 943 13.74 -19.10 -17.19
N ILE A 944 14.56 -18.71 -16.21
CA ILE A 944 14.81 -17.30 -15.87
C ILE A 944 15.77 -16.74 -16.91
N TYR A 945 15.29 -16.38 -18.08
CA TYR A 945 16.15 -15.70 -19.05
C TYR A 945 16.55 -14.32 -18.48
N THR A 946 17.79 -13.90 -18.72
CA THR A 946 18.29 -12.55 -18.42
C THR A 946 17.67 -11.51 -19.38
N ILE A 947 16.33 -11.38 -19.38
CA ILE A 947 15.61 -10.59 -20.39
C ILE A 947 15.53 -9.10 -20.03
N TYR A 948 15.93 -8.62 -18.85
CA TYR A 948 15.64 -7.20 -18.49
C TYR A 948 16.19 -6.17 -19.50
N SER A 949 17.40 -6.39 -20.03
CA SER A 949 17.98 -5.53 -21.07
C SER A 949 17.29 -5.70 -22.43
N ILE A 950 16.88 -6.91 -22.79
CA ILE A 950 16.16 -7.23 -24.04
C ILE A 950 14.73 -6.68 -23.98
N LEU A 951 14.01 -6.91 -22.88
CA LEU A 951 12.68 -6.36 -22.57
C LEU A 951 12.66 -4.85 -22.72
N PHE A 952 13.71 -4.16 -22.27
CA PHE A 952 13.80 -2.72 -22.44
C PHE A 952 13.87 -2.31 -23.91
N ILE A 953 14.69 -2.98 -24.73
CA ILE A 953 14.79 -2.70 -26.17
C ILE A 953 13.45 -2.96 -26.86
N VAL A 954 12.82 -4.11 -26.57
CA VAL A 954 11.50 -4.48 -27.10
C VAL A 954 10.42 -3.48 -26.68
N PHE A 955 10.48 -3.00 -25.44
CA PHE A 955 9.59 -1.97 -24.93
C PHE A 955 9.75 -0.64 -25.69
N ILE A 956 11.00 -0.18 -25.90
CA ILE A 956 11.25 1.04 -26.70
C ILE A 956 10.77 0.89 -28.14
N ILE A 957 11.00 -0.27 -28.76
CA ILE A 957 10.50 -0.60 -30.10
C ILE A 957 8.98 -0.50 -30.16
N LEU A 958 8.27 -1.10 -29.20
CA LEU A 958 6.83 -1.09 -29.11
C LEU A 958 6.26 0.33 -29.03
N LEU A 959 6.88 1.20 -28.22
CA LEU A 959 6.50 2.61 -28.09
C LEU A 959 6.71 3.36 -29.40
N ILE A 960 7.87 3.22 -30.04
CA ILE A 960 8.17 3.91 -31.30
C ILE A 960 7.15 3.51 -32.38
N VAL A 961 6.91 2.22 -32.58
CA VAL A 961 5.98 1.73 -33.60
C VAL A 961 4.55 2.21 -33.32
N THR A 962 4.11 2.13 -32.06
CA THR A 962 2.77 2.55 -31.66
C THR A 962 2.58 4.06 -31.85
N ALA A 963 3.55 4.88 -31.47
CA ALA A 963 3.54 6.33 -31.70
C ALA A 963 3.44 6.68 -33.21
N PHE A 964 4.24 6.04 -34.07
CA PHE A 964 4.19 6.32 -35.52
C PHE A 964 2.85 5.92 -36.16
N ILE A 965 2.32 4.75 -35.80
CA ILE A 965 1.05 4.25 -36.34
C ILE A 965 -0.11 5.11 -35.85
N THR A 966 -0.14 5.49 -34.57
CA THR A 966 -1.17 6.37 -34.02
C THR A 966 -1.15 7.75 -34.67
N VAL A 967 0.03 8.35 -34.90
CA VAL A 967 0.16 9.63 -35.62
C VAL A 967 -0.31 9.53 -37.07
N ALA A 968 0.02 8.45 -37.78
CA ALA A 968 -0.45 8.26 -39.15
C ALA A 968 -1.96 8.05 -39.25
N LEU A 969 -2.55 7.25 -38.36
CA LEU A 969 -3.99 6.98 -38.36
C LEU A 969 -4.80 8.20 -37.92
N THR A 970 -4.31 8.98 -36.95
CA THR A 970 -4.93 10.27 -36.58
C THR A 970 -4.90 11.27 -37.73
N TYR A 971 -3.80 11.35 -38.48
CA TYR A 971 -3.75 12.17 -39.70
C TYR A 971 -4.78 11.71 -40.74
N PHE A 972 -4.87 10.40 -41.05
CA PHE A 972 -5.87 9.88 -41.98
C PHE A 972 -7.31 10.11 -41.52
N GLN A 973 -7.55 10.09 -40.20
CA GLN A 973 -8.85 10.41 -39.62
C GLN A 973 -9.21 11.89 -39.79
N LEU A 974 -8.27 12.79 -39.50
CA LEU A 974 -8.46 14.23 -39.69
C LEU A 974 -8.64 14.59 -41.18
N ALA A 975 -7.91 13.91 -42.08
CA ALA A 975 -8.07 14.06 -43.52
C ALA A 975 -9.44 13.58 -44.03
N ALA A 976 -10.13 12.73 -43.26
CA ALA A 976 -11.49 12.27 -43.54
C ALA A 976 -12.57 13.14 -42.83
N GLU A 977 -12.21 14.33 -42.37
CA GLU A 977 -13.11 15.33 -41.76
C GLU A 977 -13.74 14.87 -40.44
N ASP A 978 -13.13 13.90 -39.78
CA ASP A 978 -13.57 13.41 -38.47
C ASP A 978 -12.80 14.12 -37.34
N HIS A 979 -13.50 14.98 -36.62
CA HIS A 979 -12.97 15.77 -35.51
C HIS A 979 -12.94 15.02 -34.17
N GLU A 980 -13.50 13.80 -34.07
CA GLU A 980 -13.51 12.98 -32.85
C GLU A 980 -12.23 12.14 -32.70
N TRP A 981 -11.06 12.73 -32.93
CA TRP A 981 -9.79 12.03 -32.97
C TRP A 981 -9.26 11.61 -31.59
N TRP A 982 -9.65 12.30 -30.50
CA TRP A 982 -9.14 12.06 -29.13
C TRP A 982 -9.28 10.59 -28.67
N TRP A 983 -10.52 10.08 -28.61
CA TRP A 983 -10.79 8.71 -28.17
C TRP A 983 -10.30 7.69 -29.18
N ARG A 984 -10.39 7.99 -30.47
CA ARG A 984 -9.98 7.04 -31.51
C ARG A 984 -8.47 6.85 -31.55
N SER A 985 -7.70 7.94 -31.37
CA SER A 985 -6.24 7.86 -31.19
C SER A 985 -5.88 7.00 -29.98
N PHE A 986 -6.56 7.21 -28.85
CA PHE A 986 -6.33 6.46 -27.62
C PHE A 986 -6.64 4.97 -27.79
N LEU A 987 -7.79 4.64 -28.39
CA LEU A 987 -8.19 3.26 -28.67
C LEU A 987 -7.28 2.56 -29.69
N CYS A 988 -6.80 3.29 -30.71
CA CYS A 988 -5.86 2.76 -31.69
C CYS A 988 -4.50 2.47 -31.03
N GLY A 989 -3.99 3.38 -30.19
CA GLY A 989 -2.74 3.15 -29.45
C GLY A 989 -2.83 1.99 -28.47
N GLY A 990 -3.95 1.88 -27.74
CA GLY A 990 -4.17 0.80 -26.78
C GLY A 990 -4.45 -0.58 -27.41
N SER A 991 -4.91 -0.63 -28.66
CA SER A 991 -5.39 -1.85 -29.32
C SER A 991 -4.39 -3.02 -29.32
N THR A 992 -3.08 -2.75 -29.29
CA THR A 992 -2.02 -3.75 -29.13
C THR A 992 -2.23 -4.64 -27.90
N GLY A 993 -2.74 -4.09 -26.79
CA GLY A 993 -3.07 -4.87 -25.58
C GLY A 993 -4.13 -5.96 -25.82
N VAL A 994 -5.06 -5.74 -26.76
CA VAL A 994 -6.08 -6.73 -27.14
C VAL A 994 -5.46 -7.90 -27.90
N PHE A 995 -4.51 -7.62 -28.79
CA PHE A 995 -3.77 -8.66 -29.51
C PHE A 995 -2.86 -9.47 -28.59
N ILE A 996 -2.22 -8.83 -27.61
CA ILE A 996 -1.46 -9.52 -26.56
C ILE A 996 -2.38 -10.46 -25.78
N TYR A 997 -3.59 -10.02 -25.41
CA TYR A 997 -4.57 -10.91 -24.75
C TYR A 997 -5.00 -12.09 -25.64
N GLY A 998 -5.18 -11.86 -26.94
CA GLY A 998 -5.41 -12.93 -27.92
C GLY A 998 -4.27 -13.94 -27.97
N TYR A 999 -3.02 -13.49 -27.86
CA TYR A 999 -1.86 -14.37 -27.75
C TYR A 999 -1.85 -15.16 -26.43
N CYS A 1000 -2.35 -14.59 -25.32
CA CYS A 1000 -2.49 -15.33 -24.06
C CYS A 1000 -3.39 -16.57 -24.22
N LEU A 1001 -4.47 -16.46 -25.01
CA LEU A 1001 -5.34 -17.61 -25.32
C LEU A 1001 -4.58 -18.69 -26.10
N TYR A 1002 -3.85 -18.29 -27.14
CA TYR A 1002 -3.01 -19.21 -27.92
C TYR A 1002 -1.95 -19.90 -27.04
N TYR A 1003 -1.22 -19.13 -26.21
CA TYR A 1003 -0.18 -19.68 -25.34
C TYR A 1003 -0.74 -20.67 -24.32
N TYR A 1004 -1.93 -20.38 -23.75
CA TYR A 1004 -2.59 -21.25 -22.79
C TYR A 1004 -2.92 -22.62 -23.41
N TYR A 1005 -3.59 -22.63 -24.57
CA TYR A 1005 -4.07 -23.88 -25.18
C TYR A 1005 -2.98 -24.70 -25.89
N GLU A 1006 -2.03 -24.04 -26.56
CA GLU A 1006 -1.05 -24.74 -27.42
C GLU A 1006 0.30 -24.99 -26.73
N ARG A 1007 0.58 -24.31 -25.61
CA ARG A 1007 1.92 -24.29 -25.03
C ARG A 1007 2.01 -24.48 -23.54
N SER A 1008 0.91 -24.32 -22.81
CA SER A 1008 0.91 -24.50 -21.36
C SER A 1008 0.27 -25.83 -20.98
N ASP A 1009 0.90 -26.55 -20.05
CA ASP A 1009 0.33 -27.75 -19.41
C ASP A 1009 -0.53 -27.38 -18.18
N MET A 1010 -0.92 -26.11 -18.05
CA MET A 1010 -1.71 -25.62 -16.92
C MET A 1010 -3.14 -26.18 -16.97
N SER A 1011 -3.60 -26.80 -15.89
CA SER A 1011 -4.92 -27.46 -15.86
C SER A 1011 -5.68 -27.18 -14.55
N GLY A 1012 -7.00 -27.01 -14.65
CA GLY A 1012 -7.88 -26.81 -13.50
C GLY A 1012 -8.43 -25.39 -13.39
N PHE A 1013 -9.62 -25.27 -12.78
CA PHE A 1013 -10.44 -24.06 -12.77
C PHE A 1013 -9.74 -22.85 -12.13
N MET A 1014 -9.14 -23.03 -10.95
CA MET A 1014 -8.48 -21.94 -10.23
C MET A 1014 -7.28 -21.41 -10.99
N GLN A 1015 -6.43 -22.29 -11.51
CA GLN A 1015 -5.25 -21.90 -12.29
C GLN A 1015 -5.63 -21.15 -13.57
N THR A 1016 -6.66 -21.66 -14.27
CA THR A 1016 -7.22 -21.01 -15.47
C THR A 1016 -7.71 -19.60 -15.15
N SER A 1017 -8.50 -19.46 -14.07
CA SER A 1017 -9.04 -18.17 -13.64
C SER A 1017 -7.93 -17.19 -13.23
N PHE A 1018 -6.92 -17.65 -12.49
CA PHE A 1018 -5.77 -16.82 -12.12
C PHE A 1018 -4.97 -16.38 -13.35
N PHE A 1019 -4.64 -17.29 -14.27
CA PHE A 1019 -3.90 -16.95 -15.48
C PHE A 1019 -4.62 -15.88 -16.30
N PHE A 1020 -5.90 -16.09 -16.62
CA PHE A 1020 -6.67 -15.13 -17.42
C PHE A 1020 -6.95 -13.82 -16.66
N GLY A 1021 -7.16 -13.87 -15.34
CA GLY A 1021 -7.35 -12.69 -14.51
C GLY A 1021 -6.10 -11.81 -14.47
N TYR A 1022 -4.93 -12.38 -14.19
CA TYR A 1022 -3.65 -11.65 -14.21
C TYR A 1022 -3.33 -11.12 -15.61
N MET A 1023 -3.54 -11.94 -16.64
CA MET A 1023 -3.29 -11.51 -18.02
C MET A 1023 -4.23 -10.41 -18.48
N ALA A 1024 -5.51 -10.44 -18.10
CA ALA A 1024 -6.45 -9.36 -18.41
C ALA A 1024 -6.01 -8.04 -17.77
N CYS A 1025 -5.58 -8.07 -16.50
CA CYS A 1025 -5.06 -6.89 -15.81
C CYS A 1025 -3.79 -6.34 -16.47
N ILE A 1026 -2.84 -7.20 -16.84
CA ILE A 1026 -1.60 -6.80 -17.53
C ILE A 1026 -1.93 -6.20 -18.91
N CYS A 1027 -2.77 -6.86 -19.70
CA CYS A 1027 -3.16 -6.40 -21.03
C CYS A 1027 -3.94 -5.09 -20.98
N TYR A 1028 -4.80 -4.91 -19.98
CA TYR A 1028 -5.48 -3.64 -19.72
C TYR A 1028 -4.49 -2.53 -19.34
N GLY A 1029 -3.46 -2.86 -18.54
CA GLY A 1029 -2.37 -1.95 -18.25
C GLY A 1029 -1.62 -1.49 -19.51
N PHE A 1030 -1.26 -2.43 -20.39
CA PHE A 1030 -0.65 -2.12 -21.70
C PHE A 1030 -1.57 -1.29 -22.58
N PHE A 1031 -2.88 -1.58 -22.58
CA PHE A 1031 -3.88 -0.82 -23.33
C PHE A 1031 -3.92 0.65 -22.89
N LEU A 1032 -3.96 0.91 -21.58
CA LEU A 1032 -3.94 2.28 -21.04
C LEU A 1032 -2.62 2.98 -21.33
N MET A 1033 -1.49 2.29 -21.13
CA MET A 1033 -0.16 2.85 -21.33
C MET A 1033 0.06 3.29 -22.79
N LEU A 1034 -0.16 2.40 -23.74
CA LEU A 1034 0.05 2.67 -25.16
C LEU A 1034 -0.98 3.67 -25.74
N GLY A 1035 -2.19 3.73 -25.16
CA GLY A 1035 -3.18 4.72 -25.53
C GLY A 1035 -2.76 6.17 -25.24
N THR A 1036 -1.81 6.40 -24.33
CA THR A 1036 -1.38 7.76 -23.93
C THR A 1036 -0.38 8.44 -24.86
N GLU A 1037 0.23 7.71 -25.79
CA GLU A 1037 1.28 8.25 -26.66
C GLU A 1037 0.78 9.28 -27.67
N GLY A 1038 -0.52 9.29 -28.00
CA GLY A 1038 -1.14 10.26 -28.92
C GLY A 1038 -1.39 11.66 -28.34
N ARG A 1039 -0.79 12.02 -27.18
CA ARG A 1039 -1.05 13.30 -26.52
C ARG A 1039 -0.42 14.48 -27.29
N PRO A 1040 -1.16 15.56 -27.59
CA PRO A 1040 -0.59 16.76 -28.19
C PRO A 1040 0.39 17.45 -27.22
N THR A 1041 1.63 17.68 -27.67
CA THR A 1041 2.63 18.46 -26.92
C THR A 1041 2.33 19.95 -27.01
N ASN A 1042 2.58 20.71 -25.93
CA ASN A 1042 2.46 22.17 -25.88
C ASN A 1042 3.40 22.85 -26.90
N VAL A 1043 2.94 23.01 -28.14
CA VAL A 1043 3.59 23.89 -29.12
C VAL A 1043 3.13 25.30 -28.80
N LYS A 1044 3.97 26.07 -28.09
CA LYS A 1044 3.88 27.52 -28.13
C LYS A 1044 4.19 27.92 -29.57
N ALA A 1045 3.16 28.07 -30.40
CA ALA A 1045 3.27 28.75 -31.68
C ALA A 1045 3.80 30.16 -31.37
N LYS A 1046 5.09 30.39 -31.63
CA LYS A 1046 5.54 31.75 -31.91
C LYS A 1046 4.86 32.10 -33.23
N ARG A 1047 4.00 33.12 -33.18
CA ARG A 1047 3.38 33.75 -34.34
C ARG A 1047 4.39 33.94 -35.46
#